data_AF-A0A543PR38-F1
#
_entry.id   AF-A0A543PR38-F1
#
_cell.length_a   1.000
_cell.length_b   1.000
_cell.length_c   1.000
_cell.angle_alpha   90.00
_cell.angle_beta   90.00
_cell.angle_gamma   90.00
#
_symmetry.space_group_name_H-M   'P 1'
#
loop_
_entity.id
_entity.type
_entity.pdbx_description
1 polymer ?
#
loop_
_entity_poly.entity_id
_entity_poly.type
_entity_poly.pdbx_seq_one_letter_code
_entity_poly.pdbx_strand_id
1 'polypeptide(L)'
;MTASSHTSKVELEASLIQLCEQMLVRHSAAEPKIVRHEPAFFNVDVPDSPRVIRIEGRGEFLSAITEALESGPVICIPPLVYNPKTHTSPRMLSALTSKSEYPLVVVSTWTGLESHGDLGPSTVPPGRRPLVVLNAHEPRRHRVAVLSVPVTSDYPNVLRMFRYDAGDEPKLVRRQLDQLLKRRNGAMPPFGYVIDQPELGLTSLRFDTHDPELRRRNESLSEFGSSEHLTDLFSVVRPIPPPTDGAADEDALQEDAARLESLDVLNVDRTGRAYRTERPLQPDLEIWADEVIELHEGDLLLSPKSPGSLRHGLHVIDVRVSDLPSQAASGTITLRPRQHLSPAHRRIIRAYLGSDLLKETLRANIPSSMQGFDYLAHIQVPRPDDGLAASIVEIDAAAARLYAWLTEADALLATSFDRQDAREARRMLVGAGRLLRLRVEGAAALDDFSYAVRTRYPHPLAYRWRAMEAQLDGQDVHAAYREILECYEVLLTFVAQIGLVVALEAGEQVKSVAAVREKLRIGRSGTGIGDWVAILEELSGPRFVGRDLDPALISACGFLERTGTLAQSRKRMSERRNDYAHLRRLPVDRMPSELDDAYQDLKALMQRAEFLTDLKLLSVETTRLNAFEGTSEVKFRQMMGDHSIVPLESQVLRRNDIEAGSLYISDSSGGWHLIRPFLYGGVCPECHTWSTFHLDRRDKGELVLKSLEHGHTMRDASQRSALEQVGLL
;
A
#
# COMPACT_ATOMS: atom_id res chain seq x y z
N MET A 1 38.14 -17.08 38.28
CA MET A 1 37.99 -15.72 37.71
C MET A 1 36.54 -15.25 37.82
N THR A 2 36.01 -15.09 39.04
CA THR A 2 34.62 -14.66 39.29
C THR A 2 34.55 -13.82 40.57
N ALA A 3 35.43 -12.82 40.69
CA ALA A 3 35.40 -11.86 41.80
C ALA A 3 35.57 -10.39 41.36
N SER A 4 35.59 -10.09 40.05
CA SER A 4 35.90 -8.74 39.55
C SER A 4 34.69 -7.92 39.06
N SER A 5 33.47 -8.48 38.99
CA SER A 5 32.28 -7.77 38.48
C SER A 5 31.41 -7.11 39.54
N HIS A 6 31.65 -7.38 40.84
CA HIS A 6 30.91 -6.72 41.91
C HIS A 6 31.59 -5.44 42.41
N THR A 7 32.92 -5.38 42.38
CA THR A 7 33.68 -4.20 42.81
C THR A 7 33.44 -2.99 41.89
N SER A 8 33.33 -3.21 40.57
CA SER A 8 33.12 -2.11 39.61
C SER A 8 31.71 -1.51 39.66
N LYS A 9 30.73 -2.20 40.25
CA LYS A 9 29.34 -1.73 40.36
C LYS A 9 29.15 -0.84 41.58
N VAL A 10 29.82 -1.16 42.69
CA VAL A 10 29.81 -0.37 43.93
C VAL A 10 30.61 0.92 43.77
N GLU A 11 31.74 0.90 43.05
CA GLU A 11 32.52 2.11 42.74
C GLU A 11 31.78 3.09 41.81
N LEU A 12 30.92 2.57 40.92
CA LEU A 12 30.09 3.38 40.02
C LEU A 12 28.90 4.03 40.75
N GLU A 13 28.29 3.31 41.69
CA GLU A 13 27.22 3.85 42.55
C GLU A 13 27.75 4.91 43.52
N ALA A 14 28.95 4.72 44.11
CA ALA A 14 29.58 5.72 44.97
C ALA A 14 29.97 7.02 44.23
N SER A 15 30.45 6.89 42.99
CA SER A 15 30.83 8.04 42.14
C SER A 15 29.62 8.87 41.68
N LEU A 16 28.46 8.23 41.48
CA LEU A 16 27.20 8.89 41.11
C LEU A 16 26.57 9.64 42.30
N ILE A 17 26.70 9.13 43.52
CA ILE A 17 26.22 9.80 44.74
C ILE A 17 27.06 11.06 45.03
N GLN A 18 28.39 10.97 44.93
CA GLN A 18 29.30 12.10 45.14
C GLN A 18 29.09 13.24 44.12
N LEU A 19 28.75 12.90 42.87
CA LEU A 19 28.41 13.88 41.83
C LEU A 19 27.08 14.61 42.12
N CYS A 20 26.09 13.90 42.68
CA CYS A 20 24.80 14.49 43.05
C CYS A 20 24.90 15.42 44.26
N GLU A 21 25.73 15.10 45.26
CA GLU A 21 25.96 15.97 46.43
C GLU A 21 26.70 17.28 46.05
N GLN A 22 27.64 17.21 45.11
CA GLN A 22 28.35 18.41 44.61
C GLN A 22 27.46 19.36 43.80
N MET A 23 26.39 18.86 43.18
CA MET A 23 25.43 19.68 42.43
C MET A 23 24.41 20.38 43.34
N LEU A 24 24.08 19.79 44.49
CA LEU A 24 23.12 20.35 45.45
C LEU A 24 23.67 21.56 46.23
N VAL A 25 24.98 21.64 46.45
CA VAL A 25 25.63 22.78 47.15
C VAL A 25 25.66 24.06 46.28
N ARG A 26 25.50 23.97 44.95
CA ARG A 26 25.63 25.12 44.03
C ARG A 26 24.34 25.89 43.73
N HIS A 27 23.17 25.46 44.22
CA HIS A 27 21.89 26.11 43.88
C HIS A 27 21.09 26.69 45.06
N SER A 28 21.67 26.81 46.25
CA SER A 28 21.08 27.55 47.38
C SER A 28 21.66 28.97 47.51
N ALA A 29 21.41 29.84 46.52
CA ALA A 29 21.61 31.29 46.67
C ALA A 29 20.86 32.06 45.56
N ALA A 30 19.57 32.30 45.75
CA ALA A 30 18.84 33.49 45.30
C ALA A 30 17.34 33.32 45.57
N GLU A 31 16.80 34.08 46.53
CA GLU A 31 15.35 34.26 46.69
C GLU A 31 14.79 35.14 45.56
N PRO A 32 13.57 34.86 45.06
CA PRO A 32 12.74 35.90 44.46
C PRO A 32 11.44 36.15 45.23
N LYS A 33 11.13 37.45 45.30
CA LYS A 33 9.97 38.11 45.90
C LYS A 33 8.63 37.51 45.45
N ILE A 34 7.77 37.27 46.43
CA ILE A 34 6.35 36.94 46.28
C ILE A 34 5.58 38.22 45.98
N VAL A 35 4.91 38.30 44.82
CA VAL A 35 3.80 39.23 44.56
C VAL A 35 2.52 38.41 44.59
N ARG A 36 1.64 38.70 45.55
CA ARG A 36 0.33 38.06 45.70
C ARG A 36 -0.69 38.78 44.82
N HIS A 37 -1.35 38.03 43.95
CA HIS A 37 -2.70 38.33 43.48
C HIS A 37 -3.56 37.09 43.70
N GLU A 38 -4.60 37.22 44.52
CA GLU A 38 -5.66 36.22 44.66
C GLU A 38 -6.61 36.29 43.48
N PRO A 39 -7.13 35.13 43.03
CA PRO A 39 -8.56 35.06 42.78
C PRO A 39 -9.22 33.83 43.41
N ALA A 40 -10.46 34.09 43.86
CA ALA A 40 -11.55 33.23 44.30
C ALA A 40 -11.38 31.70 44.21
N PHE A 41 -11.38 31.07 45.39
CA PHE A 41 -11.51 29.63 45.58
C PHE A 41 -12.94 29.16 45.24
N PHE A 42 -13.06 28.19 44.33
CA PHE A 42 -14.08 27.14 44.46
C PHE A 42 -13.53 26.11 45.44
N ASN A 43 -14.10 26.05 46.65
CA ASN A 43 -13.85 24.97 47.59
C ASN A 43 -14.54 23.70 47.07
N VAL A 44 -13.80 22.87 46.36
CA VAL A 44 -14.07 21.44 46.27
C VAL A 44 -13.14 20.79 47.28
N ASP A 45 -13.69 20.12 48.29
CA ASP A 45 -12.90 19.33 49.26
C ASP A 45 -12.18 18.22 48.50
N VAL A 46 -10.89 18.40 48.25
CA VAL A 46 -10.00 17.35 47.74
C VAL A 46 -9.30 16.72 48.95
N PRO A 47 -9.45 15.41 49.20
CA PRO A 47 -8.86 14.78 50.38
C PRO A 47 -7.33 14.80 50.35
N ASP A 48 -6.70 15.09 51.50
CA ASP A 48 -5.24 15.20 51.72
C ASP A 48 -4.48 13.85 51.71
N SER A 49 -5.13 12.75 51.28
CA SER A 49 -4.54 11.42 51.29
C SER A 49 -4.74 10.70 49.95
N PRO A 50 -3.79 9.84 49.53
CA PRO A 50 -3.92 9.06 48.30
C PRO A 50 -5.19 8.20 48.36
N ARG A 51 -6.10 8.40 47.40
CA ARG A 51 -7.34 7.64 47.31
C ARG A 51 -7.04 6.35 46.55
N VAL A 52 -7.05 5.23 47.26
CA VAL A 52 -7.03 3.90 46.64
C VAL A 52 -8.47 3.55 46.28
N ILE A 53 -8.79 3.53 44.99
CA ILE A 53 -10.10 3.10 44.51
C ILE A 53 -9.97 1.64 44.10
N ARG A 54 -10.73 0.78 44.77
CA ARG A 54 -10.85 -0.63 44.42
C ARG A 54 -11.81 -0.74 43.24
N ILE A 55 -11.35 -1.37 42.17
CA ILE A 55 -12.08 -1.54 40.92
C ILE A 55 -12.31 -3.03 40.71
N GLU A 56 -13.56 -3.46 40.69
CA GLU A 56 -13.90 -4.89 40.64
C GLU A 56 -14.22 -5.35 39.22
N GLY A 57 -14.32 -4.43 38.25
CA GLY A 57 -14.63 -4.77 36.86
C GLY A 57 -14.02 -3.86 35.79
N ARG A 58 -14.01 -4.37 34.54
CA ARG A 58 -13.52 -3.65 33.34
C ARG A 58 -14.24 -2.31 33.09
N GLY A 59 -15.53 -2.23 33.38
CA GLY A 59 -16.33 -1.01 33.22
C GLY A 59 -15.91 0.10 34.18
N GLU A 60 -15.70 -0.25 35.46
CA GLU A 60 -15.21 0.67 36.48
C GLU A 60 -13.77 1.14 36.18
N PHE A 61 -12.91 0.26 35.65
CA PHE A 61 -11.56 0.62 35.19
C PHE A 61 -11.57 1.65 34.07
N LEU A 62 -12.40 1.45 33.05
CA LEU A 62 -12.53 2.39 31.94
C LEU A 62 -13.12 3.73 32.42
N SER A 63 -14.13 3.69 33.28
CA SER A 63 -14.72 4.89 33.88
C SER A 63 -13.69 5.73 34.64
N ALA A 64 -12.82 5.09 35.41
CA ALA A 64 -11.77 5.78 36.16
C ALA A 64 -10.69 6.39 35.26
N ILE A 65 -10.41 5.79 34.09
CA ILE A 65 -9.49 6.37 33.11
C ILE A 65 -10.14 7.53 32.36
N THR A 66 -11.43 7.44 32.03
CA THR A 66 -12.20 8.55 31.46
C THR A 66 -12.21 9.74 32.41
N GLU A 67 -12.49 9.53 33.69
CA GLU A 67 -12.42 10.57 34.73
C GLU A 67 -10.99 11.16 34.86
N ALA A 68 -9.95 10.33 34.72
CA ALA A 68 -8.56 10.79 34.72
C ALA A 68 -8.20 11.63 33.48
N LEU A 69 -8.79 11.31 32.31
CA LEU A 69 -8.60 12.08 31.08
C LEU A 69 -9.33 13.43 31.10
N GLU A 70 -10.51 13.48 31.72
CA GLU A 70 -11.27 14.72 31.94
C GLU A 70 -10.51 15.69 32.86
N SER A 71 -9.68 15.17 33.74
CA SER A 71 -8.87 15.93 34.68
C SER A 71 -7.44 16.24 34.19
N GLY A 72 -7.00 15.69 33.05
CA GLY A 72 -5.71 16.03 32.42
C GLY A 72 -5.15 14.97 31.45
N PRO A 73 -3.96 15.21 30.88
CA PRO A 73 -3.31 14.26 29.99
C PRO A 73 -2.89 12.97 30.72
N VAL A 74 -3.14 11.81 30.09
CA VAL A 74 -2.84 10.49 30.64
C VAL A 74 -1.75 9.80 29.81
N ILE A 75 -0.83 9.13 30.48
CA ILE A 75 0.16 8.23 29.85
C ILE A 75 -0.21 6.79 30.21
N CYS A 76 -0.27 5.91 29.23
CA CYS A 76 -0.45 4.48 29.46
C CYS A 76 0.84 3.76 29.04
N ILE A 77 1.51 3.17 30.04
CA ILE A 77 2.59 2.21 29.82
C ILE A 77 1.98 0.83 30.00
N PRO A 78 1.81 0.01 28.95
CA PRO A 78 1.29 -1.35 29.09
C PRO A 78 2.22 -2.20 29.96
N PRO A 79 1.72 -3.31 30.53
CA PRO A 79 2.58 -4.23 31.24
C PRO A 79 3.68 -4.77 30.32
N LEU A 80 4.93 -4.60 30.76
CA LEU A 80 6.08 -5.28 30.16
C LEU A 80 5.83 -6.78 30.23
N VAL A 81 6.11 -7.50 29.14
CA VAL A 81 6.19 -8.96 29.20
C VAL A 81 7.32 -9.28 30.18
N TYR A 82 6.96 -9.71 31.38
CA TYR A 82 7.92 -10.01 32.43
C TYR A 82 8.85 -11.15 31.97
N ASN A 83 10.13 -10.82 31.77
CA ASN A 83 11.18 -11.81 31.60
C ASN A 83 11.81 -12.08 32.98
N PRO A 84 11.61 -13.27 33.58
CA PRO A 84 12.12 -13.58 34.93
C PRO A 84 13.65 -13.50 35.05
N LYS A 85 14.39 -13.45 33.93
CA LYS A 85 15.85 -13.47 33.94
C LYS A 85 16.52 -12.10 34.10
N THR A 86 15.81 -10.98 33.89
CA THR A 86 16.47 -9.65 33.75
C THR A 86 16.22 -8.65 34.89
N HIS A 87 15.32 -8.91 35.85
CA HIS A 87 15.09 -8.12 37.09
C HIS A 87 15.01 -6.57 36.95
N THR A 88 14.72 -6.02 35.76
CA THR A 88 14.94 -4.60 35.44
C THR A 88 13.75 -3.65 35.71
N SER A 89 12.61 -4.12 36.20
CA SER A 89 11.36 -3.32 36.16
C SER A 89 11.18 -2.22 37.24
N PRO A 90 11.51 -2.39 38.54
CA PRO A 90 11.06 -1.43 39.56
C PRO A 90 11.97 -0.19 39.72
N ARG A 91 13.29 -0.37 39.61
CA ARG A 91 14.27 0.74 39.77
C ARG A 91 14.17 1.79 38.67
N MET A 92 13.82 1.38 37.44
CA MET A 92 13.72 2.30 36.30
C MET A 92 12.47 3.17 36.37
N LEU A 93 11.32 2.61 36.79
CA LEU A 93 10.09 3.38 37.02
C LEU A 93 10.28 4.45 38.11
N SER A 94 10.96 4.11 39.22
CA SER A 94 11.32 5.07 40.27
C SER A 94 12.31 6.16 39.80
N ALA A 95 13.26 5.80 38.92
CA ALA A 95 14.18 6.76 38.31
C ALA A 95 13.51 7.69 37.28
N LEU A 96 12.48 7.21 36.57
CA LEU A 96 11.70 7.99 35.60
C LEU A 96 10.74 8.96 36.30
N THR A 97 10.13 8.57 37.42
CA THR A 97 9.20 9.43 38.18
C THR A 97 9.89 10.47 39.06
N SER A 98 11.09 10.17 39.56
CA SER A 98 11.83 11.07 40.48
C SER A 98 12.39 12.35 39.82
N LYS A 99 12.51 12.39 38.48
CA LYS A 99 13.12 13.54 37.75
C LYS A 99 12.25 14.14 36.64
N SER A 100 11.03 13.65 36.43
CA SER A 100 10.09 14.23 35.46
C SER A 100 9.37 15.44 36.06
N GLU A 101 9.36 16.58 35.36
CA GLU A 101 8.49 17.73 35.66
C GLU A 101 7.05 17.53 35.15
N TYR A 102 6.81 16.46 34.39
CA TYR A 102 5.50 16.12 33.83
C TYR A 102 4.76 15.07 34.68
N PRO A 103 3.42 15.14 34.77
CA PRO A 103 2.63 14.10 35.42
C PRO A 103 2.77 12.79 34.64
N LEU A 104 2.99 11.69 35.35
CA LEU A 104 3.15 10.37 34.75
C LEU A 104 2.03 9.47 35.26
N VAL A 105 1.15 9.04 34.35
CA VAL A 105 0.27 7.90 34.60
C VAL A 105 1.01 6.63 34.14
N VAL A 106 1.04 5.61 34.99
CA VAL A 106 1.69 4.33 34.68
C VAL A 106 0.68 3.23 34.94
N VAL A 107 0.49 2.32 33.97
CA VAL A 107 -0.51 1.26 34.01
C VAL A 107 0.19 -0.10 34.05
N SER A 108 0.77 -0.49 35.19
CA SER A 108 1.58 -1.73 35.29
C SER A 108 0.78 -2.92 35.84
N THR A 109 1.13 -4.15 35.46
CA THR A 109 0.61 -5.35 36.12
C THR A 109 1.42 -5.67 37.39
N TRP A 110 0.74 -5.92 38.52
CA TRP A 110 1.30 -6.01 39.87
C TRP A 110 2.33 -7.14 40.12
N THR A 111 2.46 -8.14 39.24
CA THR A 111 3.30 -9.32 39.48
C THR A 111 4.80 -9.02 39.64
N GLY A 112 5.27 -7.80 39.31
CA GLY A 112 6.66 -7.38 39.49
C GLY A 112 6.99 -6.64 40.80
N LEU A 113 6.00 -6.27 41.62
CA LEU A 113 6.23 -5.47 42.84
C LEU A 113 6.39 -6.30 44.13
N GLU A 114 5.86 -7.52 44.20
CA GLU A 114 5.90 -8.33 45.44
C GLU A 114 7.30 -8.86 45.78
N SER A 115 8.26 -8.87 44.85
CA SER A 115 9.62 -9.36 45.13
C SER A 115 10.53 -8.35 45.83
N HIS A 116 10.08 -7.10 46.05
CA HIS A 116 10.82 -6.10 46.81
C HIS A 116 9.87 -5.40 47.78
N GLY A 117 9.93 -5.80 49.06
CA GLY A 117 9.38 -5.02 50.15
C GLY A 117 9.95 -3.60 50.15
N ASP A 118 9.12 -2.65 50.59
CA ASP A 118 9.40 -1.21 50.74
C ASP A 118 9.19 -0.31 49.52
N LEU A 119 7.96 -0.30 49.00
CA LEU A 119 7.36 0.94 48.49
C LEU A 119 6.14 1.29 49.36
N GLY A 120 6.40 1.59 50.63
CA GLY A 120 5.40 2.21 51.49
C GLY A 120 5.13 3.67 51.07
N PRO A 121 3.98 4.23 51.50
CA PRO A 121 3.58 5.63 51.22
C PRO A 121 4.58 6.71 51.69
N SER A 122 5.66 6.34 52.37
CA SER A 122 6.74 7.20 52.85
C SER A 122 7.76 7.64 51.79
N THR A 123 7.65 7.19 50.54
CA THR A 123 8.62 7.53 49.46
C THR A 123 8.22 8.73 48.59
N VAL A 124 7.10 9.40 48.89
CA VAL A 124 6.67 10.61 48.18
C VAL A 124 7.18 11.86 48.92
N PRO A 125 7.97 12.74 48.28
CA PRO A 125 8.42 13.98 48.89
C PRO A 125 7.22 14.87 49.28
N PRO A 126 7.23 15.51 50.47
CA PRO A 126 6.16 16.42 50.88
C PRO A 126 6.03 17.60 49.90
N GLY A 127 4.81 17.86 49.42
CA GLY A 127 4.50 18.98 48.51
C GLY A 127 3.94 18.60 47.13
N ARG A 128 3.76 17.30 46.81
CA ARG A 128 3.14 16.85 45.56
C ARG A 128 1.74 16.24 45.80
N ARG A 129 0.75 16.72 45.04
CA ARG A 129 -0.69 16.35 45.07
C ARG A 129 -0.96 15.03 44.31
N PRO A 130 -2.17 14.41 44.45
CA PRO A 130 -2.33 13.01 44.85
C PRO A 130 -1.89 11.98 43.82
N LEU A 131 -1.48 10.85 44.38
CA LEU A 131 -1.23 9.56 43.74
C LEU A 131 -2.56 8.77 43.76
N VAL A 132 -3.26 8.65 42.64
CA VAL A 132 -4.36 7.66 42.52
C VAL A 132 -3.71 6.33 42.16
N VAL A 133 -3.96 5.27 42.93
CA VAL A 133 -3.55 3.90 42.60
C VAL A 133 -4.83 3.08 42.46
N LEU A 134 -5.19 2.71 41.24
CA LEU A 134 -6.34 1.84 41.00
C LEU A 134 -5.95 0.38 41.23
N ASN A 135 -6.72 -0.39 42.00
CA ASN A 135 -6.43 -1.80 42.28
C ASN A 135 -7.56 -2.68 41.76
N ALA A 136 -7.26 -3.55 40.77
CA ALA A 136 -8.22 -4.52 40.24
C ALA A 136 -7.98 -5.92 40.79
N HIS A 137 -9.01 -6.53 41.38
CA HIS A 137 -8.95 -7.87 41.96
C HIS A 137 -10.02 -8.79 41.37
N GLU A 138 -9.61 -9.75 40.54
CA GLU A 138 -10.33 -11.01 40.27
C GLU A 138 -9.36 -12.20 40.32
N PRO A 139 -9.82 -13.43 40.64
CA PRO A 139 -8.96 -14.47 41.21
C PRO A 139 -7.94 -15.09 40.25
N ARG A 140 -7.98 -14.83 38.94
CA ARG A 140 -7.01 -15.41 37.99
C ARG A 140 -6.65 -14.46 36.84
N ARG A 141 -5.49 -13.82 37.01
CA ARG A 141 -4.63 -13.17 35.99
C ARG A 141 -5.05 -11.78 35.48
N HIS A 142 -4.69 -10.77 36.29
CA HIS A 142 -3.91 -9.56 35.98
C HIS A 142 -4.40 -8.40 36.88
N ARG A 143 -3.63 -8.06 37.91
CA ARG A 143 -3.87 -6.87 38.74
C ARG A 143 -3.22 -5.67 38.06
N VAL A 144 -4.00 -4.67 37.66
CA VAL A 144 -3.48 -3.46 37.00
C VAL A 144 -3.47 -2.31 38.02
N ALA A 145 -2.34 -1.59 38.11
CA ALA A 145 -2.22 -0.35 38.88
C ALA A 145 -2.24 0.84 37.92
N VAL A 146 -3.18 1.78 38.06
CA VAL A 146 -3.17 3.07 37.34
C VAL A 146 -2.71 4.14 38.31
N LEU A 147 -1.62 4.83 37.96
CA LEU A 147 -1.15 6.03 38.67
C LEU A 147 -1.87 7.26 38.12
N SER A 148 -2.63 8.06 38.86
CA SER A 148 -3.03 9.41 38.39
C SER A 148 -2.38 10.48 39.25
N VAL A 149 -1.84 11.53 38.62
CA VAL A 149 -1.33 12.73 39.28
C VAL A 149 -1.93 13.93 38.56
N PRO A 150 -2.68 14.83 39.24
CA PRO A 150 -3.32 15.95 38.58
C PRO A 150 -2.29 17.02 38.18
N VAL A 151 -2.39 17.53 36.95
CA VAL A 151 -1.71 18.77 36.54
C VAL A 151 -2.59 19.59 35.61
N THR A 152 -2.52 20.90 35.83
CA THR A 152 -2.85 22.00 34.93
C THR A 152 -2.02 21.92 33.64
N SER A 153 -2.52 21.17 32.66
CA SER A 153 -2.07 21.22 31.26
C SER A 153 -3.07 22.08 30.49
N ASP A 154 -2.60 22.97 29.61
CA ASP A 154 -3.48 23.75 28.68
C ASP A 154 -4.20 22.86 27.65
N TYR A 155 -3.97 21.54 27.67
CA TYR A 155 -4.52 20.57 26.74
C TYR A 155 -5.22 19.44 27.51
N PRO A 156 -6.52 19.58 27.85
CA PRO A 156 -7.36 18.46 28.27
C PRO A 156 -7.52 17.44 27.13
N ASN A 157 -7.78 16.17 27.45
CA ASN A 157 -8.16 15.08 26.52
C ASN A 157 -7.08 14.46 25.60
N VAL A 158 -5.84 14.30 26.07
CA VAL A 158 -4.78 13.61 25.29
C VAL A 158 -4.33 12.32 25.97
N LEU A 159 -4.33 11.20 25.23
CA LEU A 159 -3.82 9.90 25.68
C LEU A 159 -2.48 9.58 25.00
N ARG A 160 -1.43 9.40 25.80
CA ARG A 160 -0.08 9.03 25.34
C ARG A 160 0.18 7.56 25.62
N MET A 161 0.47 6.80 24.58
CA MET A 161 0.79 5.38 24.69
C MET A 161 2.30 5.21 24.57
N PHE A 162 2.92 4.48 25.50
CA PHE A 162 4.38 4.25 25.49
C PHE A 162 4.72 2.78 25.80
N ARG A 163 5.49 2.13 24.94
CA ARG A 163 5.99 0.75 25.08
C ARG A 163 7.49 0.71 24.84
N TYR A 164 8.19 -0.11 25.60
CA TYR A 164 9.61 -0.43 25.37
C TYR A 164 9.85 -1.90 25.74
N ASP A 165 10.91 -2.49 25.20
CA ASP A 165 11.37 -3.84 25.50
C ASP A 165 12.57 -3.82 26.46
N ALA A 166 12.78 -4.93 27.18
CA ALA A 166 13.86 -5.04 28.16
C ALA A 166 15.28 -4.97 27.56
N GLY A 167 15.41 -5.09 26.24
CA GLY A 167 16.68 -4.99 25.51
C GLY A 167 17.02 -3.57 25.02
N ASP A 168 16.11 -2.61 25.15
CA ASP A 168 16.29 -1.26 24.60
C ASP A 168 17.27 -0.42 25.42
N GLU A 169 18.04 0.44 24.75
CA GLU A 169 19.01 1.31 25.42
C GLU A 169 18.30 2.33 26.33
N PRO A 170 18.58 2.35 27.66
CA PRO A 170 17.84 3.19 28.60
C PRO A 170 17.89 4.69 28.30
N LYS A 171 19.01 5.18 27.73
CA LYS A 171 19.16 6.57 27.30
C LYS A 171 18.23 6.92 26.15
N LEU A 172 18.08 6.00 25.18
CA LEU A 172 17.19 6.17 24.04
C LEU A 172 15.72 6.12 24.49
N VAL A 173 15.35 5.14 25.31
CA VAL A 173 13.99 5.01 25.90
C VAL A 173 13.61 6.30 26.62
N ARG A 174 14.50 6.84 27.48
CA ARG A 174 14.26 8.09 28.19
C ARG A 174 14.11 9.29 27.26
N ARG A 175 15.04 9.46 26.32
CA ARG A 175 14.98 10.54 25.33
C ARG A 175 13.67 10.52 24.56
N GLN A 176 13.20 9.33 24.21
CA GLN A 176 11.96 9.18 23.48
C GLN A 176 10.71 9.43 24.34
N LEU A 177 10.71 8.98 25.60
CA LEU A 177 9.64 9.33 26.52
C LEU A 177 9.54 10.86 26.68
N ASP A 178 10.67 11.56 26.87
CA ASP A 178 10.71 13.02 26.98
C ASP A 178 10.18 13.73 25.71
N GLN A 179 10.45 13.16 24.53
CA GLN A 179 9.90 13.66 23.26
C GLN A 179 8.39 13.42 23.15
N LEU A 180 7.90 12.25 23.56
CA LEU A 180 6.48 11.90 23.56
C LEU A 180 5.67 12.82 24.49
N LEU A 181 6.21 13.12 25.67
CA LEU A 181 5.62 14.04 26.64
C LEU A 181 5.39 15.44 26.06
N LYS A 182 6.30 15.91 25.20
CA LYS A 182 6.25 17.24 24.57
C LYS A 182 5.38 17.30 23.32
N ARG A 183 4.95 16.15 22.78
CA ARG A 183 4.13 16.08 21.56
C ARG A 183 2.65 16.28 21.85
N ARG A 184 1.96 16.85 20.85
CA ARG A 184 0.52 17.08 20.84
C ARG A 184 -0.26 15.96 20.15
N ASN A 185 0.27 15.40 19.06
CA ASN A 185 -0.36 14.32 18.30
C ASN A 185 0.69 13.48 17.52
N GLY A 186 0.25 12.33 17.02
CA GLY A 186 0.98 11.54 16.02
C GLY A 186 1.88 10.43 16.58
N ALA A 187 2.37 9.59 15.67
CA ALA A 187 3.23 8.45 15.98
C ALA A 187 4.67 8.87 16.27
N MET A 188 5.30 8.22 17.25
CA MET A 188 6.71 8.39 17.59
C MET A 188 7.42 7.03 17.68
N PRO A 189 7.75 6.44 16.52
CA PRO A 189 8.42 5.15 16.48
C PRO A 189 9.82 5.22 17.14
N PRO A 190 10.28 4.14 17.80
CA PRO A 190 9.59 2.87 18.02
C PRO A 190 8.76 2.79 19.31
N PHE A 191 8.84 3.77 20.23
CA PHE A 191 8.37 3.57 21.60
C PHE A 191 7.01 4.17 21.96
N GLY A 192 6.37 5.00 21.14
CA GLY A 192 5.07 5.54 21.55
C GLY A 192 4.33 6.39 20.54
N TYR A 193 3.13 6.82 20.91
CA TYR A 193 2.31 7.72 20.11
C TYR A 193 1.30 8.48 20.97
N VAL A 194 0.76 9.56 20.42
CA VAL A 194 -0.19 10.44 21.09
C VAL A 194 -1.53 10.41 20.34
N ILE A 195 -2.59 10.08 21.06
CA ILE A 195 -3.99 10.12 20.61
C ILE A 195 -4.61 11.39 21.15
N ASP A 196 -5.07 12.23 20.24
CA ASP A 196 -5.92 13.39 20.56
C ASP A 196 -7.36 12.90 20.68
N GLN A 197 -8.06 13.26 21.77
CA GLN A 197 -9.44 12.87 22.06
C GLN A 197 -9.70 11.36 21.93
N PRO A 198 -9.15 10.53 22.82
CA PRO A 198 -9.35 9.09 22.77
C PRO A 198 -10.83 8.74 22.97
N GLU A 199 -11.46 8.14 21.96
CA GLU A 199 -12.76 7.48 22.11
C GLU A 199 -12.57 6.19 22.91
N LEU A 200 -12.53 6.32 24.24
CA LEU A 200 -12.47 5.19 25.16
C LEU A 200 -13.86 4.56 25.30
N GLY A 201 -14.32 3.89 24.25
CA GLY A 201 -15.44 2.96 24.36
C GLY A 201 -15.09 1.75 25.24
N LEU A 202 -15.90 0.69 25.18
CA LEU A 202 -15.63 -0.60 25.86
C LEU A 202 -14.36 -1.33 25.34
N THR A 203 -13.55 -0.73 24.46
CA THR A 203 -12.37 -1.31 23.82
C THR A 203 -11.15 -1.38 24.75
N SER A 204 -10.18 -2.23 24.42
CA SER A 204 -8.98 -2.48 25.25
C SER A 204 -7.92 -1.38 25.07
N LEU A 205 -7.34 -0.87 26.16
CA LEU A 205 -6.21 0.10 26.17
C LEU A 205 -4.86 -0.53 25.79
N ARG A 206 -4.83 -1.34 24.73
CA ARG A 206 -3.59 -1.95 24.26
C ARG A 206 -2.82 -0.98 23.38
N PHE A 207 -1.50 -0.99 23.54
CA PHE A 207 -0.58 -0.20 22.74
C PHE A 207 -0.77 -0.44 21.23
N ASP A 208 -0.98 -1.67 20.79
CA ASP A 208 -1.08 -1.91 19.36
C ASP A 208 -2.49 -1.58 18.82
N THR A 209 -3.55 -1.65 19.63
CA THR A 209 -4.95 -1.39 19.19
C THR A 209 -5.18 0.06 18.78
N HIS A 210 -4.47 1.00 19.39
CA HIS A 210 -4.59 2.41 19.10
C HIS A 210 -3.41 2.98 18.30
N ASP A 211 -2.50 2.13 17.80
CA ASP A 211 -1.34 2.57 17.03
C ASP A 211 -1.81 3.31 15.75
N PRO A 212 -1.50 4.61 15.59
CA PRO A 212 -1.91 5.40 14.44
C PRO A 212 -1.33 4.89 13.12
N GLU A 213 -0.18 4.20 13.16
CA GLU A 213 0.38 3.59 11.96
C GLU A 213 -0.39 2.33 11.58
N LEU A 214 -0.72 1.46 12.53
CA LEU A 214 -1.53 0.27 12.28
C LEU A 214 -2.96 0.64 11.83
N ARG A 215 -3.55 1.67 12.43
CA ARG A 215 -4.85 2.22 12.00
C ARG A 215 -4.81 2.73 10.57
N ARG A 216 -3.82 3.57 10.23
CA ARG A 216 -3.64 4.06 8.85
C ARG A 216 -3.44 2.92 7.85
N ARG A 217 -2.66 1.89 8.20
CA ARG A 217 -2.47 0.70 7.34
C ARG A 217 -3.74 -0.15 7.19
N ASN A 218 -4.58 -0.21 8.22
CA ASN A 218 -5.88 -0.89 8.13
C ASN A 218 -6.90 -0.05 7.35
N GLU A 219 -6.90 1.28 7.52
CA GLU A 219 -7.73 2.21 6.74
C GLU A 219 -7.33 2.19 5.26
N SER A 220 -6.04 2.09 4.94
CA SER A 220 -5.56 1.94 3.57
C SER A 220 -5.95 0.61 2.92
N LEU A 221 -6.54 -0.35 3.64
CA LEU A 221 -7.16 -1.52 3.00
C LEU A 221 -8.29 -1.12 2.04
N SER A 222 -8.92 0.03 2.29
CA SER A 222 -9.91 0.62 1.39
C SER A 222 -9.31 1.14 0.06
N GLU A 223 -7.98 1.24 -0.05
CA GLU A 223 -7.32 1.58 -1.32
C GLU A 223 -7.27 0.38 -2.28
N PHE A 224 -7.47 -0.84 -1.78
CA PHE A 224 -7.61 -2.04 -2.61
C PHE A 224 -9.05 -2.25 -3.11
N GLY A 225 -9.99 -1.37 -2.75
CA GLY A 225 -11.41 -1.49 -3.04
C GLY A 225 -12.27 -1.37 -1.77
N SER A 226 -13.37 -2.11 -1.66
CA SER A 226 -14.16 -2.13 -0.42
C SER A 226 -13.56 -3.08 0.62
N SER A 227 -13.94 -2.95 1.89
CA SER A 227 -13.65 -3.96 2.91
C SER A 227 -14.92 -4.71 3.30
N GLU A 228 -14.80 -6.01 3.53
CA GLU A 228 -15.90 -6.87 3.98
C GLU A 228 -15.46 -7.70 5.18
N HIS A 229 -16.40 -8.16 6.01
CA HIS A 229 -16.04 -9.07 7.09
C HIS A 229 -15.79 -10.47 6.55
N LEU A 230 -14.80 -11.16 7.11
CA LEU A 230 -14.44 -12.52 6.71
C LEU A 230 -15.64 -13.47 6.76
N THR A 231 -16.54 -13.30 7.73
CA THR A 231 -17.76 -14.12 7.87
C THR A 231 -18.83 -13.88 6.82
N ASP A 232 -18.82 -12.71 6.18
CA ASP A 232 -19.77 -12.40 5.11
C ASP A 232 -19.39 -13.19 3.84
N LEU A 233 -18.10 -13.41 3.66
CA LEU A 233 -17.52 -14.10 2.51
C LEU A 233 -17.34 -15.62 2.74
N PHE A 234 -17.02 -16.03 3.96
CA PHE A 234 -16.70 -17.41 4.30
C PHE A 234 -17.52 -17.92 5.49
N SER A 235 -17.87 -19.20 5.46
CA SER A 235 -18.23 -19.96 6.65
C SER A 235 -16.95 -20.52 7.27
N VAL A 236 -16.70 -20.15 8.51
CA VAL A 236 -15.57 -20.68 9.29
C VAL A 236 -15.97 -22.04 9.84
N VAL A 237 -15.39 -23.11 9.31
CA VAL A 237 -15.55 -24.45 9.86
C VAL A 237 -14.49 -24.63 10.95
N ARG A 238 -14.96 -24.81 12.19
CA ARG A 238 -14.07 -24.85 13.36
C ARG A 238 -13.26 -26.15 13.34
N PRO A 239 -11.96 -26.10 13.68
CA PRO A 239 -11.19 -27.32 13.88
C PRO A 239 -11.81 -28.13 15.02
N ILE A 240 -11.93 -29.44 14.81
CA ILE A 240 -12.24 -30.37 15.90
C ILE A 240 -11.08 -30.29 16.90
N PRO A 241 -11.33 -29.97 18.18
CA PRO A 241 -10.27 -29.94 19.18
C PRO A 241 -9.64 -31.34 19.31
N PRO A 242 -8.32 -31.45 19.51
CA PRO A 242 -7.71 -32.74 19.78
C PRO A 242 -8.35 -33.34 21.05
N PRO A 243 -8.59 -34.66 21.10
CA PRO A 243 -9.20 -35.29 22.26
C PRO A 243 -8.37 -34.97 23.51
N THR A 244 -9.05 -34.48 24.55
CA THR A 244 -8.48 -34.45 25.89
C THR A 244 -8.50 -35.87 26.42
N ASP A 245 -7.32 -36.43 26.73
CA ASP A 245 -7.13 -37.77 27.31
C ASP A 245 -8.21 -38.09 28.35
N GLY A 246 -9.17 -38.98 28.06
CA GLY A 246 -10.06 -39.46 29.14
C GLY A 246 -11.41 -40.14 28.85
N ALA A 247 -11.94 -40.25 27.63
CA ALA A 247 -13.20 -40.98 27.45
C ALA A 247 -13.39 -41.48 26.01
N ALA A 248 -13.19 -42.79 25.80
CA ALA A 248 -13.69 -43.50 24.63
C ALA A 248 -14.55 -44.67 25.12
N ASP A 249 -15.75 -44.79 24.56
CA ASP A 249 -16.69 -45.89 24.75
C ASP A 249 -16.52 -46.83 23.55
N GLU A 250 -16.10 -48.08 23.78
CA GLU A 250 -15.52 -48.97 22.76
C GLU A 250 -16.55 -49.55 21.76
N ASP A 251 -17.85 -49.51 22.05
CA ASP A 251 -18.86 -50.27 21.32
C ASP A 251 -19.47 -49.54 20.09
N ALA A 252 -19.17 -48.25 19.86
CA ALA A 252 -19.71 -47.47 18.73
C ALA A 252 -18.83 -47.45 17.46
N LEU A 253 -17.67 -48.13 17.47
CA LEU A 253 -16.55 -47.84 16.57
C LEU A 253 -16.51 -48.61 15.24
N GLN A 254 -17.40 -49.58 15.01
CA GLN A 254 -17.15 -50.60 13.98
C GLN A 254 -17.82 -50.38 12.60
N GLU A 255 -18.78 -49.46 12.46
CA GLU A 255 -19.46 -49.19 11.18
C GLU A 255 -18.92 -47.98 10.39
N ASP A 256 -18.23 -47.03 11.03
CA ASP A 256 -17.69 -45.82 10.37
C ASP A 256 -16.22 -45.94 9.88
N ALA A 257 -15.47 -46.92 10.38
CA ALA A 257 -14.06 -47.11 10.03
C ALA A 257 -13.83 -47.38 8.52
N ALA A 258 -14.80 -47.98 7.83
CA ALA A 258 -14.70 -48.30 6.40
C ALA A 258 -14.79 -47.06 5.47
N ARG A 259 -15.27 -45.90 5.95
CA ARG A 259 -15.34 -44.65 5.17
C ARG A 259 -14.07 -43.80 5.27
N LEU A 260 -13.32 -43.96 6.36
CA LEU A 260 -12.14 -43.15 6.71
C LEU A 260 -10.82 -43.66 6.10
N GLU A 261 -10.77 -44.90 5.62
CA GLU A 261 -9.54 -45.49 5.02
C GLU A 261 -9.14 -44.91 3.64
N SER A 262 -9.87 -43.94 3.07
CA SER A 262 -9.64 -43.48 1.68
C SER A 262 -9.31 -41.99 1.49
N LEU A 263 -9.28 -41.18 2.55
CA LEU A 263 -9.11 -39.73 2.45
C LEU A 263 -7.78 -39.24 3.03
N ASP A 264 -6.98 -38.56 2.21
CA ASP A 264 -5.72 -37.97 2.65
C ASP A 264 -5.94 -36.75 3.56
N VAL A 265 -5.09 -36.59 4.57
CA VAL A 265 -5.09 -35.41 5.43
C VAL A 265 -4.20 -34.33 4.80
N LEU A 266 -4.79 -33.20 4.44
CA LEU A 266 -4.08 -32.04 3.92
C LEU A 266 -3.70 -31.10 5.06
N ASN A 267 -2.41 -30.81 5.19
CA ASN A 267 -1.88 -29.91 6.20
C ASN A 267 -1.02 -28.80 5.58
N VAL A 268 -0.80 -27.73 6.33
CA VAL A 268 0.04 -26.60 5.95
C VAL A 268 1.33 -26.66 6.73
N ASP A 269 2.46 -26.79 6.03
CA ASP A 269 3.76 -26.81 6.69
C ASP A 269 4.20 -25.41 7.16
N ARG A 270 5.33 -25.34 7.85
CA ARG A 270 5.94 -24.08 8.32
C ARG A 270 6.44 -23.18 7.19
N THR A 271 6.42 -23.66 5.94
CA THR A 271 6.75 -22.91 4.74
C THR A 271 5.51 -22.39 4.00
N GLY A 272 4.31 -22.74 4.47
CA GLY A 272 3.04 -22.39 3.83
C GLY A 272 2.73 -23.26 2.61
N ARG A 273 3.31 -24.45 2.51
CA ARG A 273 3.03 -25.43 1.46
C ARG A 273 2.06 -26.48 1.97
N ALA A 274 1.15 -26.87 1.09
CA ALA A 274 0.32 -28.05 1.28
C ALA A 274 1.22 -29.29 1.28
N TYR A 275 1.04 -30.17 2.25
CA TYR A 275 1.62 -31.50 2.24
C TYR A 275 0.57 -32.50 2.73
N ARG A 276 0.63 -33.70 2.15
CA ARG A 276 -0.22 -34.83 2.54
C ARG A 276 0.50 -35.60 3.62
N THR A 277 -0.19 -35.89 4.72
CA THR A 277 0.30 -36.85 5.71
C THR A 277 -0.41 -38.18 5.53
N GLU A 278 0.34 -39.19 5.08
CA GLU A 278 -0.05 -40.59 5.27
C GLU A 278 0.03 -40.89 6.77
N ARG A 279 -1.04 -40.65 7.51
CA ARG A 279 -1.19 -41.26 8.83
C ARG A 279 -1.92 -42.58 8.64
N PRO A 280 -1.37 -43.74 9.02
CA PRO A 280 -2.24 -44.80 9.48
C PRO A 280 -2.98 -44.22 10.68
N LEU A 281 -4.31 -44.15 10.63
CA LEU A 281 -5.11 -43.89 11.81
C LEU A 281 -4.59 -44.85 12.89
N GLN A 282 -4.00 -44.32 13.96
CA GLN A 282 -3.73 -45.16 15.12
C GLN A 282 -5.11 -45.66 15.57
N PRO A 283 -5.32 -46.98 15.75
CA PRO A 283 -6.62 -47.55 16.14
C PRO A 283 -7.22 -46.88 17.39
N ASP A 284 -6.35 -46.33 18.22
CA ASP A 284 -6.59 -45.65 19.48
C ASP A 284 -7.24 -44.25 19.31
N LEU A 285 -7.34 -43.75 18.06
CA LEU A 285 -7.79 -42.41 17.68
C LEU A 285 -8.99 -42.44 16.72
N GLU A 286 -9.75 -43.54 16.66
CA GLU A 286 -11.02 -43.67 15.92
C GLU A 286 -12.20 -42.93 16.57
N ILE A 287 -11.94 -41.80 17.23
CA ILE A 287 -12.96 -41.15 18.04
C ILE A 287 -13.68 -40.07 17.19
N TRP A 288 -14.94 -40.35 16.84
CA TRP A 288 -16.01 -39.55 16.19
C TRP A 288 -15.88 -39.27 14.67
N ALA A 289 -16.41 -40.18 13.84
CA ALA A 289 -16.56 -40.02 12.39
C ALA A 289 -17.69 -39.07 11.95
N ASP A 290 -18.52 -38.57 12.89
CA ASP A 290 -19.70 -37.76 12.55
C ASP A 290 -19.37 -36.32 12.07
N GLU A 291 -18.15 -35.81 12.23
CA GLU A 291 -17.77 -34.45 11.82
C GLU A 291 -16.51 -34.39 10.94
N VAL A 292 -16.35 -35.31 10.00
CA VAL A 292 -15.28 -35.21 8.99
C VAL A 292 -15.48 -33.94 8.15
N ILE A 293 -14.51 -33.01 8.21
CA ILE A 293 -14.49 -31.82 7.35
C ILE A 293 -13.85 -32.20 6.01
N GLU A 294 -14.68 -32.71 5.09
CA GLU A 294 -14.29 -32.91 3.70
C GLU A 294 -13.96 -31.55 3.04
N LEU A 295 -12.79 -31.48 2.42
CA LEU A 295 -12.35 -30.28 1.71
C LEU A 295 -13.01 -30.18 0.34
N HIS A 296 -13.32 -28.96 -0.06
CA HIS A 296 -13.85 -28.62 -1.37
C HIS A 296 -12.88 -27.70 -2.11
N GLU A 297 -12.97 -27.70 -3.44
CA GLU A 297 -12.19 -26.75 -4.24
C GLU A 297 -12.53 -25.31 -3.84
N GLY A 298 -11.51 -24.50 -3.58
CA GLY A 298 -11.64 -23.11 -3.15
C GLY A 298 -11.80 -22.92 -1.64
N ASP A 299 -11.80 -23.98 -0.83
CA ASP A 299 -11.61 -23.86 0.62
C ASP A 299 -10.23 -23.24 0.91
N LEU A 300 -10.15 -22.33 1.90
CA LEU A 300 -8.87 -21.84 2.41
C LEU A 300 -8.53 -22.49 3.74
N LEU A 301 -7.33 -23.05 3.86
CA LEU A 301 -6.85 -23.65 5.10
C LEU A 301 -5.89 -22.71 5.82
N LEU A 302 -6.18 -22.42 7.09
CA LEU A 302 -5.37 -21.56 7.94
C LEU A 302 -4.70 -22.38 9.04
N SER A 303 -3.38 -22.29 9.12
CA SER A 303 -2.61 -22.88 10.22
C SER A 303 -1.83 -21.77 10.95
N PRO A 304 -1.87 -21.70 12.30
CA PRO A 304 -1.07 -20.74 13.05
C PRO A 304 0.44 -20.95 12.80
N LYS A 305 1.21 -19.88 12.57
CA LYS A 305 2.68 -19.99 12.43
C LYS A 305 3.37 -20.48 13.72
N SER A 306 2.71 -20.33 14.86
CA SER A 306 3.16 -20.85 16.16
C SER A 306 2.05 -21.66 16.81
N PRO A 307 2.32 -22.88 17.32
CA PRO A 307 1.29 -23.73 17.92
C PRO A 307 0.48 -23.00 18.98
N GLY A 308 -0.85 -23.06 18.86
CA GLY A 308 -1.78 -22.47 19.82
C GLY A 308 -1.85 -20.94 19.83
N SER A 309 -1.21 -20.23 18.89
CA SER A 309 -1.21 -18.76 18.88
C SER A 309 -1.30 -18.14 17.48
N LEU A 310 -2.44 -17.50 17.20
CA LEU A 310 -2.66 -16.69 15.99
C LEU A 310 -1.81 -15.40 15.94
N ARG A 311 -1.27 -14.96 17.08
CA ARG A 311 -0.45 -13.74 17.19
C ARG A 311 0.86 -13.81 16.40
N HIS A 312 1.27 -15.00 15.95
CA HIS A 312 2.48 -15.14 15.14
C HIS A 312 2.19 -15.08 13.63
N GLY A 313 0.92 -14.85 13.25
CA GLY A 313 0.45 -14.88 11.87
C GLY A 313 -0.08 -16.26 11.49
N LEU A 314 -0.50 -16.36 10.23
CA LEU A 314 -1.10 -17.55 9.65
C LEU A 314 -0.31 -18.02 8.43
N HIS A 315 -0.27 -19.33 8.23
CA HIS A 315 -0.02 -19.93 6.93
C HIS A 315 -1.37 -20.18 6.26
N VAL A 316 -1.48 -19.84 4.97
CA VAL A 316 -2.74 -19.90 4.22
C VAL A 316 -2.54 -20.60 2.89
N ILE A 317 -3.29 -21.67 2.67
CA ILE A 317 -3.33 -22.39 1.39
C ILE A 317 -4.74 -22.38 0.80
N ASP A 318 -4.80 -22.43 -0.52
CA ASP A 318 -6.02 -22.57 -1.30
C ASP A 318 -6.12 -24.02 -1.78
N VAL A 319 -7.25 -24.68 -1.50
CA VAL A 319 -7.47 -26.08 -1.86
C VAL A 319 -7.82 -26.16 -3.35
N ARG A 320 -7.01 -26.90 -4.11
CA ARG A 320 -7.19 -27.10 -5.55
C ARG A 320 -7.83 -28.45 -5.85
N VAL A 321 -8.33 -28.63 -7.07
CA VAL A 321 -8.81 -29.94 -7.57
C VAL A 321 -7.76 -31.04 -7.40
N SER A 322 -6.47 -30.73 -7.62
CA SER A 322 -5.35 -31.67 -7.44
C SER A 322 -5.14 -32.11 -5.99
N ASP A 323 -5.68 -31.36 -5.02
CA ASP A 323 -5.57 -31.64 -3.60
C ASP A 323 -6.73 -32.52 -3.12
N LEU A 324 -7.72 -32.80 -3.96
CA LEU A 324 -8.90 -33.60 -3.63
C LEU A 324 -8.75 -35.06 -4.09
N PRO A 325 -9.45 -36.01 -3.44
CA PRO A 325 -10.24 -35.82 -2.23
C PRO A 325 -9.35 -35.81 -0.96
N SER A 326 -9.59 -34.85 -0.05
CA SER A 326 -8.81 -34.69 1.19
C SER A 326 -9.65 -34.13 2.35
N GLN A 327 -9.14 -34.27 3.57
CA GLN A 327 -9.71 -33.71 4.80
C GLN A 327 -8.78 -32.68 5.46
N ALA A 328 -9.35 -31.75 6.23
CA ALA A 328 -8.58 -30.78 7.01
C ALA A 328 -7.87 -31.45 8.20
N ALA A 329 -6.58 -31.16 8.41
CA ALA A 329 -5.86 -31.64 9.59
C ALA A 329 -6.36 -31.00 10.90
N SER A 330 -6.33 -31.76 12.01
CA SER A 330 -6.70 -31.26 13.35
C SER A 330 -5.90 -30.00 13.72
N GLY A 331 -6.61 -28.96 14.15
CA GLY A 331 -6.01 -27.65 14.46
C GLY A 331 -5.87 -26.68 13.28
N THR A 332 -6.27 -27.09 12.08
CA THR A 332 -6.37 -26.22 10.89
C THR A 332 -7.76 -25.61 10.82
N ILE A 333 -7.86 -24.32 10.56
CA ILE A 333 -9.15 -23.66 10.35
C ILE A 333 -9.48 -23.74 8.87
N THR A 334 -10.68 -24.19 8.54
CA THR A 334 -11.18 -24.21 7.16
C THR A 334 -12.11 -23.03 6.94
N LEU A 335 -11.78 -22.17 5.99
CA LEU A 335 -12.69 -21.14 5.50
C LEU A 335 -13.33 -21.63 4.21
N ARG A 336 -14.63 -21.88 4.24
CA ARG A 336 -15.41 -22.28 3.07
C ARG A 336 -16.14 -21.08 2.46
N PRO A 337 -15.95 -20.76 1.17
CA PRO A 337 -16.67 -19.65 0.54
C PRO A 337 -18.19 -19.83 0.64
N ARG A 338 -18.92 -18.81 1.10
CA ARG A 338 -20.40 -18.82 1.16
C ARG A 338 -21.05 -18.61 -0.20
N GLN A 339 -20.37 -17.88 -1.07
CA GLN A 339 -20.77 -17.55 -2.42
C GLN A 339 -19.62 -17.85 -3.38
N HIS A 340 -19.90 -17.89 -4.68
CA HIS A 340 -18.84 -18.07 -5.67
C HIS A 340 -17.96 -16.83 -5.70
N LEU A 341 -16.83 -16.87 -5.00
CA LEU A 341 -15.81 -15.83 -5.03
C LEU A 341 -14.98 -15.98 -6.29
N SER A 342 -14.72 -14.88 -6.99
CA SER A 342 -13.80 -14.89 -8.12
C SER A 342 -12.40 -15.36 -7.69
N PRO A 343 -11.62 -16.00 -8.57
CA PRO A 343 -10.25 -16.42 -8.25
C PRO A 343 -9.38 -15.26 -7.75
N ALA A 344 -9.51 -14.07 -8.36
CA ALA A 344 -8.79 -12.87 -7.94
C ALA A 344 -9.13 -12.45 -6.50
N HIS A 345 -10.43 -12.48 -6.15
CA HIS A 345 -10.88 -12.13 -4.80
C HIS A 345 -10.36 -13.14 -3.76
N ARG A 346 -10.40 -14.45 -4.04
CA ARG A 346 -9.82 -15.46 -3.13
C ARG A 346 -8.32 -15.27 -2.96
N ARG A 347 -7.61 -14.93 -4.04
CA ARG A 347 -6.16 -14.73 -4.03
C ARG A 347 -5.73 -13.55 -3.17
N ILE A 348 -6.40 -12.41 -3.27
CA ILE A 348 -6.06 -11.24 -2.44
C ILE A 348 -6.37 -11.49 -0.96
N ILE A 349 -7.49 -12.16 -0.66
CA ILE A 349 -7.81 -12.56 0.71
C ILE A 349 -6.74 -13.50 1.25
N ARG A 350 -6.33 -14.51 0.48
CA ARG A 350 -5.23 -15.41 0.87
C ARG A 350 -3.93 -14.64 1.14
N ALA A 351 -3.57 -13.69 0.27
CA ALA A 351 -2.37 -12.88 0.44
C ALA A 351 -2.44 -12.01 1.70
N TYR A 352 -3.58 -11.36 1.94
CA TYR A 352 -3.83 -10.56 3.13
C TYR A 352 -3.78 -11.41 4.41
N LEU A 353 -4.43 -12.58 4.42
CA LEU A 353 -4.44 -13.49 5.56
C LEU A 353 -3.03 -14.04 5.90
N GLY A 354 -2.14 -14.14 4.90
CA GLY A 354 -0.73 -14.52 5.10
C GLY A 354 0.22 -13.36 5.45
N SER A 355 -0.25 -12.11 5.40
CA SER A 355 0.59 -10.91 5.48
C SER A 355 1.08 -10.57 6.90
N ASP A 356 2.16 -9.78 6.98
CA ASP A 356 2.61 -9.21 8.25
C ASP A 356 1.62 -8.17 8.80
N LEU A 357 0.85 -7.50 7.94
CA LEU A 357 -0.19 -6.55 8.37
C LEU A 357 -1.27 -7.26 9.20
N LEU A 358 -1.80 -8.39 8.72
CA LEU A 358 -2.77 -9.14 9.52
C LEU A 358 -2.13 -9.62 10.83
N LYS A 359 -0.87 -10.09 10.79
CA LYS A 359 -0.16 -10.52 12.00
C LYS A 359 -0.02 -9.39 13.03
N GLU A 360 0.27 -8.16 12.62
CA GLU A 360 0.29 -6.98 13.49
C GLU A 360 -1.11 -6.72 14.08
N THR A 361 -2.15 -6.77 13.24
CA THR A 361 -3.57 -6.62 13.67
C THR A 361 -4.01 -7.72 14.65
N LEU A 362 -3.63 -8.97 14.42
CA LEU A 362 -3.92 -10.10 15.33
C LEU A 362 -3.18 -9.94 16.66
N ARG A 363 -1.91 -9.52 16.64
CA ARG A 363 -1.12 -9.24 17.86
C ARG A 363 -1.77 -8.17 18.71
N ALA A 364 -2.27 -7.12 18.06
CA ALA A 364 -2.91 -6.01 18.72
C ALA A 364 -4.19 -6.42 19.43
N ASN A 365 -5.03 -7.16 18.74
CA ASN A 365 -6.43 -7.28 19.12
C ASN A 365 -6.75 -8.60 19.84
N ILE A 366 -6.08 -9.72 19.56
CA ILE A 366 -6.37 -11.01 20.21
C ILE A 366 -5.75 -11.05 21.60
N PRO A 367 -6.52 -11.17 22.70
CA PRO A 367 -5.95 -11.41 24.04
C PRO A 367 -5.13 -12.70 24.13
N SER A 368 -4.06 -12.70 24.93
CA SER A 368 -3.22 -13.88 25.14
C SER A 368 -3.99 -15.09 25.68
N SER A 369 -5.17 -14.86 26.26
CA SER A 369 -6.06 -15.84 26.88
C SER A 369 -7.27 -16.23 26.03
N MET A 370 -7.52 -15.56 24.90
CA MET A 370 -8.70 -15.82 24.08
C MET A 370 -8.37 -16.79 22.95
N GLN A 371 -9.24 -17.78 22.72
CA GLN A 371 -9.18 -18.59 21.51
C GLN A 371 -9.39 -17.63 20.32
N GLY A 372 -8.34 -17.40 19.54
CA GLY A 372 -8.34 -16.35 18.51
C GLY A 372 -9.35 -16.54 17.36
N PHE A 373 -10.09 -17.64 17.36
CA PHE A 373 -11.08 -18.00 16.34
C PHE A 373 -12.26 -17.03 16.26
N ASP A 374 -12.83 -16.62 17.40
CA ASP A 374 -13.96 -15.68 17.40
C ASP A 374 -13.52 -14.30 16.90
N TYR A 375 -12.24 -13.95 17.06
CA TYR A 375 -11.71 -12.71 16.51
C TYR A 375 -11.51 -12.78 14.99
N LEU A 376 -11.01 -13.90 14.46
CA LEU A 376 -10.86 -14.11 13.01
C LEU A 376 -12.18 -13.87 12.27
N ALA A 377 -13.30 -14.25 12.87
CA ALA A 377 -14.64 -14.04 12.31
C ALA A 377 -14.95 -12.55 12.04
N HIS A 378 -14.42 -11.64 12.85
CA HIS A 378 -14.71 -10.21 12.76
C HIS A 378 -13.69 -9.41 11.94
N ILE A 379 -12.66 -10.06 11.40
CA ILE A 379 -11.61 -9.37 10.65
C ILE A 379 -12.16 -8.87 9.33
N GLN A 380 -11.84 -7.61 9.02
CA GLN A 380 -12.08 -7.05 7.71
C GLN A 380 -10.98 -7.51 6.74
N VAL A 381 -11.42 -7.97 5.58
CA VAL A 381 -10.57 -8.37 4.46
C VAL A 381 -10.82 -7.45 3.26
N PRO A 382 -9.80 -7.19 2.44
CA PRO A 382 -9.96 -6.36 1.25
C PRO A 382 -10.75 -7.11 0.17
N ARG A 383 -11.70 -6.42 -0.46
CA ARG A 383 -12.37 -6.83 -1.68
C ARG A 383 -11.78 -6.03 -2.84
N PRO A 384 -11.17 -6.69 -3.84
CA PRO A 384 -10.58 -6.00 -4.97
C PRO A 384 -11.69 -5.31 -5.77
N ASP A 385 -11.45 -4.07 -6.20
CA ASP A 385 -12.23 -3.47 -7.27
C ASP A 385 -11.97 -4.17 -8.62
N ASP A 386 -12.74 -3.81 -9.64
CA ASP A 386 -12.67 -4.49 -10.95
C ASP A 386 -11.30 -4.31 -11.61
N GLY A 387 -10.67 -3.14 -11.44
CA GLY A 387 -9.33 -2.86 -11.96
C GLY A 387 -8.25 -3.74 -11.32
N LEU A 388 -8.22 -3.80 -9.99
CA LEU A 388 -7.28 -4.64 -9.26
C LEU A 388 -7.55 -6.13 -9.50
N ALA A 389 -8.82 -6.54 -9.59
CA ALA A 389 -9.18 -7.90 -9.92
C ALA A 389 -8.65 -8.30 -11.30
N ALA A 390 -8.77 -7.43 -12.31
CA ALA A 390 -8.22 -7.65 -13.64
C ALA A 390 -6.68 -7.78 -13.59
N SER A 391 -5.98 -6.89 -12.89
CA SER A 391 -4.52 -6.97 -12.73
C SER A 391 -4.06 -8.27 -12.05
N ILE A 392 -4.80 -8.76 -11.05
CA ILE A 392 -4.50 -10.06 -10.42
C ILE A 392 -4.65 -11.20 -11.42
N VAL A 393 -5.69 -11.19 -12.26
CA VAL A 393 -5.88 -12.20 -13.32
C VAL A 393 -4.73 -12.17 -14.32
N GLU A 394 -4.26 -10.99 -14.71
CA GLU A 394 -3.11 -10.83 -15.61
C GLU A 394 -1.81 -11.35 -15.02
N ILE A 395 -1.55 -11.04 -13.74
CA ILE A 395 -0.41 -11.60 -12.99
C ILE A 395 -0.46 -13.13 -12.98
N ASP A 396 -1.64 -13.72 -12.82
CA ASP A 396 -1.83 -15.16 -12.79
C ASP A 396 -1.61 -15.81 -14.15
N ALA A 397 -2.12 -15.18 -15.21
CA ALA A 397 -1.87 -15.58 -16.58
C ALA A 397 -0.37 -15.51 -16.93
N ALA A 398 0.31 -14.44 -16.51
CA ALA A 398 1.76 -14.27 -16.71
C ALA A 398 2.55 -15.34 -15.95
N ALA A 399 2.23 -15.58 -14.67
CA ALA A 399 2.87 -16.61 -13.86
C ALA A 399 2.67 -18.01 -14.46
N ALA A 400 1.45 -18.33 -14.91
CA ALA A 400 1.14 -19.59 -15.58
C ALA A 400 1.95 -19.75 -16.88
N ARG A 401 2.11 -18.66 -17.65
CA ARG A 401 2.90 -18.68 -18.89
C ARG A 401 4.39 -18.92 -18.63
N LEU A 402 4.95 -18.27 -17.62
CA LEU A 402 6.35 -18.47 -17.20
C LEU A 402 6.58 -19.90 -16.70
N TYR A 403 5.64 -20.44 -15.91
CA TYR A 403 5.71 -21.82 -15.46
C TYR A 403 5.63 -22.81 -16.63
N ALA A 404 4.74 -22.56 -17.60
CA ALA A 404 4.66 -23.38 -18.81
C ALA A 404 5.97 -23.40 -19.59
N TRP A 405 6.71 -22.27 -19.67
CA TRP A 405 8.04 -22.23 -20.29
C TRP A 405 9.08 -23.02 -19.51
N LEU A 406 9.02 -23.02 -18.17
CA LEU A 406 9.87 -23.86 -17.33
C LEU A 406 9.59 -25.35 -17.58
N THR A 407 8.32 -25.76 -17.55
CA THR A 407 7.92 -27.15 -17.82
C THR A 407 8.30 -27.58 -19.24
N GLU A 408 8.15 -26.70 -20.23
CA GLU A 408 8.62 -26.94 -21.61
C GLU A 408 10.13 -27.22 -21.65
N ALA A 409 10.93 -26.41 -20.93
CA ALA A 409 12.37 -26.58 -20.85
C ALA A 409 12.76 -27.91 -20.18
N ASP A 410 12.14 -28.25 -19.05
CA ASP A 410 12.40 -29.49 -18.32
C ASP A 410 12.00 -30.74 -19.13
N ALA A 411 10.84 -30.71 -19.80
CA ALA A 411 10.39 -31.79 -20.66
C ALA A 411 11.32 -32.00 -21.87
N LEU A 412 11.84 -30.91 -22.45
CA LEU A 412 12.82 -31.00 -23.53
C LEU A 412 14.13 -31.64 -23.07
N LEU A 413 14.60 -31.33 -21.86
CA LEU A 413 15.78 -31.98 -21.29
C LEU A 413 15.52 -33.46 -21.02
N ALA A 414 14.42 -33.80 -20.36
CA ALA A 414 14.07 -35.18 -20.01
C ALA A 414 13.94 -36.08 -21.23
N THR A 415 13.28 -35.61 -22.30
CA THR A 415 13.00 -36.43 -23.50
C THR A 415 14.11 -36.38 -24.56
N SER A 416 15.14 -35.56 -24.37
CA SER A 416 16.21 -35.40 -25.37
C SER A 416 17.09 -36.63 -25.54
N PHE A 417 17.24 -37.45 -24.51
CA PHE A 417 18.06 -38.66 -24.52
C PHE A 417 17.30 -39.93 -24.93
N ASP A 418 15.97 -39.87 -24.98
CA ASP A 418 15.10 -41.01 -25.38
C ASP A 418 14.96 -41.13 -26.91
N ARG A 419 15.53 -40.21 -27.66
CA ARG A 419 15.40 -40.14 -29.13
C ARG A 419 16.43 -41.02 -29.82
N GLN A 420 16.02 -41.69 -30.90
CA GLN A 420 16.89 -42.58 -31.67
C GLN A 420 18.02 -41.86 -32.43
N ASP A 421 17.84 -40.58 -32.80
CA ASP A 421 18.86 -39.76 -33.46
C ASP A 421 19.39 -38.64 -32.54
N ALA A 422 20.61 -38.82 -32.04
CA ALA A 422 21.32 -37.84 -31.23
C ALA A 422 21.55 -36.50 -31.97
N ARG A 423 21.67 -36.51 -33.31
CA ARG A 423 21.88 -35.29 -34.10
C ARG A 423 20.60 -34.46 -34.19
N GLU A 424 19.45 -35.10 -34.30
CA GLU A 424 18.15 -34.45 -34.23
C GLU A 424 17.89 -33.90 -32.82
N ALA A 425 18.10 -34.71 -31.78
CA ALA A 425 17.97 -34.29 -30.38
C ALA A 425 18.83 -33.05 -30.06
N ARG A 426 20.09 -33.05 -30.51
CA ARG A 426 21.00 -31.89 -30.35
C ARG A 426 20.48 -30.64 -31.07
N ARG A 427 19.98 -30.76 -32.30
CA ARG A 427 19.44 -29.60 -33.06
C ARG A 427 18.23 -28.99 -32.35
N MET A 428 17.33 -29.85 -31.86
CA MET A 428 16.15 -29.45 -31.10
C MET A 428 16.55 -28.74 -29.79
N LEU A 429 17.44 -29.32 -28.99
CA LEU A 429 17.93 -28.71 -27.74
C LEU A 429 18.58 -27.34 -27.99
N VAL A 430 19.44 -27.22 -29.01
CA VAL A 430 20.07 -25.94 -29.37
C VAL A 430 19.04 -24.91 -29.84
N GLY A 431 18.03 -25.33 -30.61
CA GLY A 431 16.95 -24.47 -31.07
C GLY A 431 16.08 -23.96 -29.92
N ALA A 432 15.64 -24.86 -29.04
CA ALA A 432 14.86 -24.51 -27.86
C ALA A 432 15.65 -23.65 -26.87
N GLY A 433 16.92 -24.00 -26.61
CA GLY A 433 17.80 -23.19 -25.77
C GLY A 433 18.00 -21.77 -26.32
N ARG A 434 18.10 -21.61 -27.65
CA ARG A 434 18.13 -20.29 -28.29
C ARG A 434 16.82 -19.53 -28.08
N LEU A 435 15.67 -20.18 -28.29
CA LEU A 435 14.36 -19.54 -28.12
C LEU A 435 14.12 -19.09 -26.67
N LEU A 436 14.43 -19.95 -25.69
CA LEU A 436 14.33 -19.61 -24.27
C LEU A 436 15.22 -18.43 -23.90
N ARG A 437 16.46 -18.41 -24.40
CA ARG A 437 17.36 -17.26 -24.20
C ARG A 437 16.77 -15.98 -24.79
N LEU A 438 16.23 -16.02 -26.01
CA LEU A 438 15.58 -14.86 -26.63
C LEU A 438 14.35 -14.38 -25.85
N ARG A 439 13.56 -15.29 -25.27
CA ARG A 439 12.43 -14.93 -24.39
C ARG A 439 12.92 -14.20 -23.14
N VAL A 440 13.97 -14.71 -22.49
CA VAL A 440 14.56 -14.10 -21.29
C VAL A 440 15.20 -12.77 -21.63
N GLU A 441 15.99 -12.67 -22.70
CA GLU A 441 16.60 -11.42 -23.16
C GLU A 441 15.52 -10.37 -23.49
N GLY A 442 14.45 -10.77 -24.17
CA GLY A 442 13.33 -9.88 -24.49
C GLY A 442 12.58 -9.40 -23.25
N ALA A 443 12.38 -10.28 -22.25
CA ALA A 443 11.78 -9.90 -20.98
C ALA A 443 12.69 -8.97 -20.17
N ALA A 444 13.98 -9.29 -20.06
CA ALA A 444 14.96 -8.48 -19.34
C ALA A 444 15.19 -7.11 -20.00
N ALA A 445 15.05 -7.02 -21.32
CA ALA A 445 15.12 -5.73 -22.01
C ALA A 445 14.00 -4.78 -21.57
N LEU A 446 12.83 -5.29 -21.15
CA LEU A 446 11.75 -4.45 -20.63
C LEU A 446 12.05 -3.86 -19.24
N ASP A 447 13.04 -4.40 -18.51
CA ASP A 447 13.52 -3.80 -17.26
C ASP A 447 14.32 -2.50 -17.52
N ASP A 448 14.81 -2.29 -18.75
CA ASP A 448 15.38 -1.01 -19.18
C ASP A 448 14.27 -0.04 -19.60
N PHE A 449 14.14 1.04 -18.83
CA PHE A 449 13.15 2.08 -19.07
C PHE A 449 13.22 2.66 -20.48
N SER A 450 14.41 2.88 -21.03
CA SER A 450 14.57 3.41 -22.39
C SER A 450 13.94 2.47 -23.42
N TYR A 451 14.27 1.19 -23.33
CA TYR A 451 13.74 0.16 -24.20
C TYR A 451 12.22 0.00 -24.05
N ALA A 452 11.72 0.04 -22.81
CA ALA A 452 10.29 0.02 -22.53
C ALA A 452 9.55 1.19 -23.21
N VAL A 453 10.06 2.42 -23.08
CA VAL A 453 9.47 3.59 -23.76
C VAL A 453 9.45 3.39 -25.28
N ARG A 454 10.58 2.97 -25.86
CA ARG A 454 10.70 2.83 -27.33
C ARG A 454 9.85 1.72 -27.94
N THR A 455 9.37 0.77 -27.14
CA THR A 455 8.64 -0.41 -27.63
C THR A 455 7.20 -0.49 -27.15
N ARG A 456 6.86 0.13 -26.01
CA ARG A 456 5.56 -0.01 -25.34
C ARG A 456 4.77 1.28 -25.24
N TYR A 457 5.39 2.45 -25.41
CA TYR A 457 4.64 3.72 -25.36
C TYR A 457 4.00 4.01 -26.72
N PRO A 458 2.91 4.82 -26.75
CA PRO A 458 2.31 5.28 -28.00
C PRO A 458 3.34 5.96 -28.91
N HIS A 459 3.19 5.73 -30.21
CA HIS A 459 4.15 6.15 -31.24
C HIS A 459 4.72 7.58 -31.07
N PRO A 460 3.91 8.64 -30.88
CA PRO A 460 4.46 9.99 -30.74
C PRO A 460 5.45 10.13 -29.59
N LEU A 461 5.22 9.47 -28.46
CA LEU A 461 6.12 9.53 -27.30
C LEU A 461 7.37 8.70 -27.51
N ALA A 462 7.21 7.47 -27.99
CA ALA A 462 8.34 6.58 -28.27
C ALA A 462 9.29 7.17 -29.33
N TYR A 463 8.75 7.81 -30.36
CA TYR A 463 9.53 8.51 -31.38
C TYR A 463 10.32 9.69 -30.79
N ARG A 464 9.66 10.57 -30.01
CA ARG A 464 10.32 11.73 -29.39
C ARG A 464 11.40 11.31 -28.39
N TRP A 465 11.16 10.25 -27.62
CA TRP A 465 12.14 9.68 -26.72
C TRP A 465 13.39 9.20 -27.48
N ARG A 466 13.19 8.40 -28.54
CA ARG A 466 14.29 7.92 -29.39
C ARG A 466 15.06 9.08 -30.04
N ALA A 467 14.36 10.11 -30.53
CA ALA A 467 14.99 11.29 -31.13
C ALA A 467 15.87 12.04 -30.11
N MET A 468 15.38 12.18 -28.88
CA MET A 468 16.12 12.77 -27.76
C MET A 468 17.37 11.96 -27.40
N GLU A 469 17.26 10.63 -27.28
CA GLU A 469 18.42 9.76 -27.03
C GLU A 469 19.49 9.87 -28.11
N ALA A 470 19.07 9.88 -29.38
CA ALA A 470 19.98 10.03 -30.50
C ALA A 470 20.75 11.38 -30.45
N GLN A 471 20.15 12.43 -29.89
CA GLN A 471 20.85 13.70 -29.67
C GLN A 471 21.71 13.71 -28.41
N LEU A 472 21.32 13.01 -27.34
CA LEU A 472 22.14 12.84 -26.14
C LEU A 472 23.45 12.10 -26.42
N ASP A 473 23.42 11.10 -27.30
CA ASP A 473 24.62 10.40 -27.78
C ASP A 473 25.48 11.27 -28.72
N GLY A 474 24.90 12.35 -29.25
CA GLY A 474 25.58 13.32 -30.10
C GLY A 474 26.47 14.29 -29.31
N GLN A 475 27.23 15.10 -30.04
CA GLN A 475 28.08 16.15 -29.44
C GLN A 475 27.37 17.51 -29.30
N ASP A 476 26.14 17.66 -29.84
CA ASP A 476 25.39 18.92 -29.79
C ASP A 476 24.46 18.97 -28.56
N VAL A 477 25.01 19.50 -27.47
CA VAL A 477 24.30 19.68 -26.19
C VAL A 477 23.05 20.57 -26.33
N HIS A 478 23.05 21.55 -27.25
CA HIS A 478 21.90 22.41 -27.46
C HIS A 478 20.78 21.69 -28.22
N ALA A 479 21.13 20.86 -29.20
CA ALA A 479 20.17 20.00 -29.87
C ALA A 479 19.54 19.01 -28.90
N ALA A 480 20.35 18.32 -28.08
CA ALA A 480 19.85 17.41 -27.06
C ALA A 480 18.90 18.09 -26.06
N TYR A 481 19.28 19.26 -25.55
CA TYR A 481 18.44 20.04 -24.65
C TYR A 481 17.10 20.43 -25.29
N ARG A 482 17.10 20.83 -26.58
CA ARG A 482 15.87 21.12 -27.32
C ARG A 482 14.98 19.89 -27.42
N GLU A 483 15.54 18.73 -27.78
CA GLU A 483 14.75 17.49 -27.91
C GLU A 483 14.12 17.05 -26.59
N ILE A 484 14.80 17.24 -25.46
CA ILE A 484 14.23 17.00 -24.12
C ILE A 484 12.99 17.89 -23.90
N LEU A 485 13.09 19.18 -24.20
CA LEU A 485 11.99 20.12 -24.01
C LEU A 485 10.81 19.87 -24.96
N GLU A 486 11.08 19.47 -26.20
CA GLU A 486 10.04 19.12 -27.16
C GLU A 486 9.38 17.77 -26.80
N CYS A 487 10.13 16.77 -26.33
CA CYS A 487 9.57 15.52 -25.82
C CYS A 487 8.63 15.77 -24.62
N TYR A 488 9.00 16.68 -23.72
CA TYR A 488 8.15 17.11 -22.61
C TYR A 488 6.84 17.76 -23.09
N GLU A 489 6.92 18.67 -24.07
CA GLU A 489 5.73 19.31 -24.63
C GLU A 489 4.79 18.28 -25.28
N VAL A 490 5.34 17.32 -26.02
CA VAL A 490 4.57 16.24 -26.65
C VAL A 490 3.94 15.32 -25.62
N LEU A 491 4.64 14.97 -24.53
CA LEU A 491 4.07 14.21 -23.41
C LEU A 491 2.82 14.88 -22.85
N LEU A 492 2.93 16.16 -22.49
CA LEU A 492 1.78 16.89 -21.94
C LEU A 492 0.64 17.03 -22.95
N THR A 493 0.97 17.32 -24.20
CA THR A 493 -0.03 17.45 -25.27
C THR A 493 -0.80 16.14 -25.45
N PHE A 494 -0.09 15.02 -25.55
CA PHE A 494 -0.69 13.71 -25.79
C PHE A 494 -1.57 13.26 -24.61
N VAL A 495 -1.08 13.36 -23.37
CA VAL A 495 -1.87 13.00 -22.18
C VAL A 495 -3.08 13.93 -22.04
N ALA A 496 -2.96 15.22 -22.37
CA ALA A 496 -4.09 16.14 -22.37
C ALA A 496 -5.16 15.74 -23.40
N GLN A 497 -4.78 15.31 -24.61
CA GLN A 497 -5.76 14.82 -25.60
C GLN A 497 -6.51 13.58 -25.07
N ILE A 498 -5.82 12.62 -24.44
CA ILE A 498 -6.47 11.45 -23.83
C ILE A 498 -7.43 11.89 -22.73
N GLY A 499 -6.99 12.77 -21.83
CA GLY A 499 -7.85 13.29 -20.75
C GLY A 499 -9.09 14.04 -21.27
N LEU A 500 -8.99 14.73 -22.40
CA LEU A 500 -10.15 15.36 -23.07
C LEU A 500 -11.13 14.33 -23.66
N VAL A 501 -10.63 13.20 -24.19
CA VAL A 501 -11.48 12.07 -24.61
C VAL A 501 -12.25 11.52 -23.41
N VAL A 502 -11.56 11.29 -22.30
CA VAL A 502 -12.19 10.81 -21.06
C VAL A 502 -13.25 11.78 -20.55
N ALA A 503 -12.97 13.08 -20.57
CA ALA A 503 -13.95 14.10 -20.19
C ALA A 503 -15.17 14.10 -21.12
N LEU A 504 -14.97 13.96 -22.43
CA LEU A 504 -16.05 13.89 -23.42
C LEU A 504 -16.95 12.68 -23.19
N GLU A 505 -16.37 11.49 -22.99
CA GLU A 505 -17.12 10.25 -22.73
C GLU A 505 -17.88 10.30 -21.39
N ALA A 506 -17.29 10.95 -20.38
CA ALA A 506 -17.94 11.18 -19.09
C ALA A 506 -19.03 12.27 -19.14
N GLY A 507 -19.17 12.99 -20.27
CA GLY A 507 -20.08 14.13 -20.40
C GLY A 507 -19.67 15.35 -19.56
N GLU A 508 -18.39 15.45 -19.19
CA GLU A 508 -17.84 16.50 -18.33
C GLU A 508 -17.22 17.62 -19.16
N GLN A 509 -17.46 18.87 -18.76
CA GLN A 509 -16.86 20.03 -19.42
C GLN A 509 -15.54 20.43 -18.75
N VAL A 510 -14.49 20.58 -19.57
CA VAL A 510 -13.19 21.11 -19.14
C VAL A 510 -13.15 22.61 -19.43
N LYS A 511 -13.20 23.44 -18.38
CA LYS A 511 -13.26 24.90 -18.49
C LYS A 511 -12.03 25.49 -19.15
N SER A 512 -10.85 24.93 -18.90
CA SER A 512 -9.59 25.35 -19.52
C SER A 512 -9.61 25.30 -21.06
N VAL A 513 -10.48 24.47 -21.66
CA VAL A 513 -10.69 24.42 -23.12
C VAL A 513 -11.24 25.74 -23.66
N ALA A 514 -11.96 26.53 -22.87
CA ALA A 514 -12.47 27.83 -23.30
C ALA A 514 -11.34 28.81 -23.69
N ALA A 515 -10.18 28.74 -23.04
CA ALA A 515 -9.02 29.56 -23.37
C ALA A 515 -8.39 29.12 -24.70
N VAL A 516 -8.34 27.81 -24.97
CA VAL A 516 -7.90 27.24 -26.25
C VAL A 516 -8.83 27.69 -27.36
N ARG A 517 -10.15 27.55 -27.17
CA ARG A 517 -11.16 28.03 -28.13
C ARG A 517 -10.99 29.51 -28.45
N GLU A 518 -10.78 30.37 -27.44
CA GLU A 518 -10.61 31.80 -27.68
C GLU A 518 -9.35 32.11 -28.49
N LYS A 519 -8.22 31.41 -28.23
CA LYS A 519 -7.00 31.52 -29.04
C LYS A 519 -7.25 31.12 -30.50
N LEU A 520 -7.94 30.02 -30.72
CA LEU A 520 -8.29 29.52 -32.05
C LEU A 520 -9.26 30.46 -32.79
N ARG A 521 -10.20 31.08 -32.07
CA ARG A 521 -11.13 32.07 -32.61
C ARG A 521 -10.40 33.34 -33.05
N ILE A 522 -9.44 33.82 -32.27
CA ILE A 522 -8.64 35.01 -32.57
C ILE A 522 -7.63 34.73 -33.70
N GLY A 523 -7.07 33.52 -33.77
CA GLY A 523 -6.12 33.10 -34.81
C GLY A 523 -4.74 33.76 -34.75
N ARG A 524 -4.37 34.38 -33.61
CA ARG A 524 -3.07 35.06 -33.45
C ARG A 524 -1.97 34.19 -32.85
N SER A 525 -2.32 33.13 -32.14
CA SER A 525 -1.38 32.24 -31.46
C SER A 525 -1.88 30.80 -31.51
N GLY A 526 -0.95 29.85 -31.60
CA GLY A 526 -1.26 28.44 -31.46
C GLY A 526 -1.41 28.00 -30.00
N THR A 527 -1.89 26.78 -29.82
CA THR A 527 -1.88 26.08 -28.54
C THR A 527 -0.45 25.89 -28.09
N GLY A 528 -0.20 26.12 -26.80
CA GLY A 528 1.11 25.94 -26.22
C GLY A 528 1.06 25.12 -24.95
N ILE A 529 2.24 24.92 -24.37
CA ILE A 529 2.40 24.12 -23.16
C ILE A 529 1.53 24.58 -21.99
N GLY A 530 1.33 25.89 -21.83
CA GLY A 530 0.48 26.44 -20.78
C GLY A 530 -0.99 26.04 -20.91
N ASP A 531 -1.48 25.84 -22.14
CA ASP A 531 -2.85 25.39 -22.38
C ASP A 531 -3.02 23.93 -21.96
N TRP A 532 -2.06 23.07 -22.32
CA TRP A 532 -2.08 21.64 -21.95
C TRP A 532 -1.92 21.41 -20.45
N VAL A 533 -1.03 22.17 -19.80
CA VAL A 533 -0.90 22.15 -18.34
C VAL A 533 -2.22 22.55 -17.67
N ALA A 534 -2.87 23.64 -18.12
CA ALA A 534 -4.13 24.10 -17.52
C ALA A 534 -5.28 23.08 -17.70
N ILE A 535 -5.31 22.36 -18.83
CA ILE A 535 -6.24 21.26 -19.05
C ILE A 535 -5.97 20.11 -18.07
N LEU A 536 -4.73 19.64 -17.99
CA LEU A 536 -4.36 18.53 -17.12
C LEU A 536 -4.55 18.84 -15.64
N GLU A 537 -4.22 20.06 -15.19
CA GLU A 537 -4.45 20.50 -13.81
C GLU A 537 -5.95 20.52 -13.45
N GLU A 538 -6.83 20.88 -14.39
CA GLU A 538 -8.28 20.80 -14.16
C GLU A 538 -8.76 19.35 -14.12
N LEU A 539 -8.23 18.49 -15.00
CA LEU A 539 -8.58 17.08 -15.07
C LEU A 539 -8.15 16.28 -13.82
N SER A 540 -7.06 16.69 -13.16
CA SER A 540 -6.56 16.06 -11.92
C SER A 540 -7.44 16.29 -10.67
N GLY A 541 -8.64 16.86 -10.85
CA GLY A 541 -9.64 17.02 -9.80
C GLY A 541 -10.40 15.72 -9.47
N PRO A 542 -11.21 15.72 -8.39
CA PRO A 542 -11.93 14.52 -7.93
C PRO A 542 -13.09 14.07 -8.85
N ARG A 543 -13.34 14.75 -9.98
CA ARG A 543 -14.52 14.53 -10.84
C ARG A 543 -14.53 13.15 -11.51
N PHE A 544 -13.36 12.56 -11.70
CA PHE A 544 -13.17 11.26 -12.35
C PHE A 544 -12.94 10.12 -11.34
N VAL A 545 -12.88 10.42 -10.04
CA VAL A 545 -12.69 9.41 -8.99
C VAL A 545 -13.98 8.60 -8.83
N GLY A 546 -13.87 7.26 -8.88
CA GLY A 546 -15.00 6.34 -8.71
C GLY A 546 -15.93 6.23 -9.93
N ARG A 547 -15.50 6.71 -11.11
CA ARG A 547 -16.20 6.45 -12.37
C ARG A 547 -15.88 5.03 -12.86
N ASP A 548 -16.85 4.41 -13.50
CA ASP A 548 -16.71 3.12 -14.18
C ASP A 548 -15.98 3.32 -15.53
N LEU A 549 -14.68 3.59 -15.45
CA LEU A 549 -13.77 3.80 -16.56
C LEU A 549 -12.48 3.00 -16.31
N ASP A 550 -11.78 2.65 -17.38
CA ASP A 550 -10.52 1.94 -17.29
C ASP A 550 -9.49 2.70 -16.42
N PRO A 551 -8.76 2.02 -15.50
CA PRO A 551 -7.80 2.66 -14.61
C PRO A 551 -6.69 3.46 -15.32
N ALA A 552 -6.25 3.02 -16.50
CA ALA A 552 -5.23 3.73 -17.28
C ALA A 552 -5.79 5.02 -17.90
N LEU A 553 -7.06 5.03 -18.31
CA LEU A 553 -7.75 6.26 -18.72
C LEU A 553 -7.90 7.25 -17.56
N ILE A 554 -8.30 6.77 -16.37
CA ILE A 554 -8.38 7.60 -15.16
C ILE A 554 -7.00 8.15 -14.79
N SER A 555 -5.94 7.36 -14.97
CA SER A 555 -4.55 7.78 -14.71
C SER A 555 -4.12 8.94 -15.62
N ALA A 556 -4.64 9.05 -16.84
CA ALA A 556 -4.42 10.21 -17.70
C ALA A 556 -4.99 11.50 -17.10
N CYS A 557 -6.19 11.46 -16.51
CA CYS A 557 -6.78 12.59 -15.81
C CYS A 557 -5.98 12.96 -14.55
N GLY A 558 -5.49 11.95 -13.81
CA GLY A 558 -4.67 12.10 -12.61
C GLY A 558 -3.16 12.25 -12.84
N PHE A 559 -2.72 12.55 -14.06
CA PHE A 559 -1.31 12.57 -14.41
C PHE A 559 -0.51 13.65 -13.64
N LEU A 560 -1.09 14.84 -13.46
CA LEU A 560 -0.40 15.95 -12.78
C LEU A 560 -0.66 15.95 -11.27
N GLU A 561 0.41 15.69 -10.51
CA GLU A 561 0.39 15.87 -9.07
C GLU A 561 0.37 17.35 -8.68
N ARG A 562 -0.40 17.68 -7.64
CA ARG A 562 -0.51 19.05 -7.12
C ARG A 562 0.69 19.46 -6.25
N THR A 563 1.33 18.49 -5.60
CA THR A 563 2.45 18.67 -4.68
C THR A 563 3.44 17.52 -4.85
N GLY A 564 4.63 17.63 -4.26
CA GLY A 564 5.65 16.58 -4.34
C GLY A 564 6.73 16.83 -5.40
N THR A 565 7.58 15.83 -5.60
CA THR A 565 8.76 15.92 -6.46
C THR A 565 8.39 16.02 -7.94
N LEU A 566 7.41 15.23 -8.41
CA LEU A 566 6.94 15.29 -9.80
C LEU A 566 6.32 16.65 -10.15
N ALA A 567 5.54 17.23 -9.22
CA ALA A 567 4.98 18.57 -9.41
C ALA A 567 6.08 19.65 -9.58
N GLN A 568 7.20 19.50 -8.87
CA GLN A 568 8.38 20.35 -9.00
C GLN A 568 9.12 20.11 -10.31
N SER A 569 9.33 18.85 -10.72
CA SER A 569 9.94 18.49 -12.01
C SER A 569 9.16 19.10 -13.18
N ARG A 570 7.83 18.95 -13.20
CA ARG A 570 6.94 19.59 -14.18
C ARG A 570 7.06 21.13 -14.16
N LYS A 571 7.16 21.74 -12.97
CA LYS A 571 7.33 23.19 -12.85
C LYS A 571 8.66 23.64 -13.50
N ARG A 572 9.77 23.00 -13.14
CA ARG A 572 11.10 23.31 -13.70
C ARG A 572 11.13 23.11 -15.21
N MET A 573 10.54 22.02 -15.72
CA MET A 573 10.44 21.76 -17.16
C MET A 573 9.62 22.83 -17.90
N SER A 574 8.52 23.29 -17.31
CA SER A 574 7.73 24.40 -17.86
C SER A 574 8.54 25.71 -17.91
N GLU A 575 9.29 26.02 -16.85
CA GLU A 575 10.16 27.20 -16.77
C GLU A 575 11.25 27.15 -17.84
N ARG A 576 11.95 26.01 -17.97
CA ARG A 576 12.96 25.78 -19.02
C ARG A 576 12.40 25.97 -20.42
N ARG A 577 11.22 25.39 -20.69
CA ARG A 577 10.56 25.51 -22.00
C ARG A 577 10.20 26.97 -22.31
N ASN A 578 9.70 27.70 -21.32
CA ASN A 578 9.34 29.11 -21.42
C ASN A 578 10.57 29.99 -21.66
N ASP A 579 11.65 29.78 -20.91
CA ASP A 579 12.91 30.49 -21.08
C ASP A 579 13.52 30.22 -22.46
N TYR A 580 13.48 28.98 -22.94
CA TYR A 580 13.89 28.61 -24.29
C TYR A 580 13.06 29.35 -25.36
N ALA A 581 11.74 29.38 -25.21
CA ALA A 581 10.83 30.09 -26.12
C ALA A 581 11.08 31.61 -26.14
N HIS A 582 11.54 32.19 -25.03
CA HIS A 582 11.90 33.60 -24.90
C HIS A 582 13.37 33.90 -25.21
N LEU A 583 14.12 32.93 -25.79
CA LEU A 583 15.53 33.05 -26.14
C LEU A 583 16.44 33.39 -24.96
N ARG A 584 16.02 33.09 -23.72
CA ARG A 584 16.83 33.20 -22.51
C ARG A 584 17.76 32.00 -22.44
N ARG A 585 18.79 32.01 -23.29
CA ARG A 585 19.73 30.89 -23.44
C ARG A 585 20.63 30.78 -22.22
N LEU A 586 20.90 29.54 -21.82
CA LEU A 586 21.84 29.26 -20.75
C LEU A 586 23.29 29.43 -21.22
N PRO A 587 24.20 29.86 -20.33
CA PRO A 587 25.63 29.84 -20.57
C PRO A 587 26.14 28.43 -20.88
N VAL A 588 27.10 28.31 -21.82
CA VAL A 588 27.64 27.03 -22.30
C VAL A 588 28.24 26.20 -21.16
N ASP A 589 28.86 26.83 -20.16
CA ASP A 589 29.44 26.18 -18.99
C ASP A 589 28.41 25.50 -18.09
N ARG A 590 27.15 25.95 -18.10
CA ARG A 590 26.05 25.36 -17.32
C ARG A 590 25.21 24.34 -18.08
N MET A 591 25.38 24.28 -19.41
CA MET A 591 24.59 23.39 -20.26
C MET A 591 24.70 21.90 -19.89
N PRO A 592 25.88 21.35 -19.53
CA PRO A 592 25.96 19.93 -19.17
C PRO A 592 25.15 19.56 -17.94
N SER A 593 25.20 20.36 -16.86
CA SER A 593 24.42 20.10 -15.65
C SER A 593 22.92 20.32 -15.90
N GLU A 594 22.57 21.35 -16.67
CA GLU A 594 21.18 21.61 -17.00
C GLU A 594 20.58 20.48 -17.86
N LEU A 595 21.37 19.94 -18.80
CA LEU A 595 20.95 18.83 -19.63
C LEU A 595 20.60 17.61 -18.79
N ASP A 596 21.45 17.25 -17.82
CA ASP A 596 21.19 16.13 -16.91
C ASP A 596 19.95 16.40 -16.04
N ASP A 597 19.83 17.58 -15.43
CA ASP A 597 18.65 17.94 -14.62
C ASP A 597 17.35 17.89 -15.44
N ALA A 598 17.37 18.40 -16.68
CA ALA A 598 16.21 18.37 -17.56
C ALA A 598 15.87 16.95 -18.02
N TYR A 599 16.89 16.12 -18.26
CA TYR A 599 16.71 14.70 -18.59
C TYR A 599 16.09 13.93 -17.41
N GLN A 600 16.59 14.11 -16.19
CA GLN A 600 16.01 13.45 -15.00
C GLN A 600 14.57 13.89 -14.75
N ASP A 601 14.28 15.19 -14.91
CA ASP A 601 12.92 15.70 -14.77
C ASP A 601 11.97 15.14 -15.85
N LEU A 602 12.41 15.06 -17.11
CA LEU A 602 11.64 14.42 -18.17
C LEU A 602 11.45 12.92 -17.90
N LYS A 603 12.49 12.21 -17.51
CA LYS A 603 12.45 10.77 -17.21
C LYS A 603 11.44 10.47 -16.10
N ALA A 604 11.43 11.24 -15.02
CA ALA A 604 10.47 11.08 -13.94
C ALA A 604 9.01 11.26 -14.42
N LEU A 605 8.77 12.24 -15.30
CA LEU A 605 7.45 12.47 -15.89
C LEU A 605 7.04 11.35 -16.87
N MET A 606 7.97 10.84 -17.66
CA MET A 606 7.73 9.70 -18.55
C MET A 606 7.45 8.42 -17.77
N GLN A 607 8.13 8.19 -16.63
CA GLN A 607 7.85 7.09 -15.70
C GLN A 607 6.45 7.23 -15.09
N ARG A 608 6.05 8.45 -14.70
CA ARG A 608 4.67 8.68 -14.23
C ARG A 608 3.61 8.34 -15.29
N ALA A 609 3.97 8.42 -16.57
CA ALA A 609 3.12 8.09 -17.72
C ALA A 609 3.17 6.60 -18.12
N GLU A 610 3.70 5.70 -17.28
CA GLU A 610 3.78 4.26 -17.57
C GLU A 610 2.41 3.60 -17.85
N PHE A 611 1.32 4.14 -17.30
CA PHE A 611 -0.05 3.70 -17.62
C PHE A 611 -0.38 3.79 -19.12
N LEU A 612 0.36 4.60 -19.90
CA LEU A 612 0.19 4.66 -21.36
C LEU A 612 0.59 3.35 -22.06
N THR A 613 1.32 2.46 -21.39
CA THR A 613 1.64 1.13 -21.92
C THR A 613 0.42 0.20 -21.98
N ASP A 614 -0.61 0.52 -21.18
CA ASP A 614 -1.90 -0.18 -21.15
C ASP A 614 -2.91 0.42 -22.16
N LEU A 615 -2.60 1.60 -22.72
CA LEU A 615 -3.43 2.32 -23.69
C LEU A 615 -2.85 2.21 -25.09
N LYS A 616 -3.43 1.33 -25.93
CA LYS A 616 -2.94 1.12 -27.30
C LYS A 616 -3.48 2.18 -28.23
N LEU A 617 -2.60 2.93 -28.90
CA LEU A 617 -2.99 3.82 -29.98
C LEU A 617 -3.28 3.03 -31.25
N LEU A 618 -4.50 3.09 -31.76
CA LEU A 618 -4.95 2.38 -32.95
C LEU A 618 -5.23 3.35 -34.09
N SER A 619 -4.71 3.04 -35.29
CA SER A 619 -5.08 3.73 -36.53
C SER A 619 -5.96 2.81 -37.37
N VAL A 620 -7.23 3.17 -37.53
CA VAL A 620 -8.18 2.37 -38.30
C VAL A 620 -8.04 2.72 -39.79
N GLU A 621 -7.71 1.75 -40.62
CA GLU A 621 -7.59 1.95 -42.07
C GLU A 621 -8.93 1.75 -42.77
N THR A 622 -9.63 0.66 -42.46
CA THR A 622 -10.90 0.32 -43.11
C THR A 622 -11.87 -0.32 -42.13
N THR A 623 -13.14 0.06 -42.24
CA THR A 623 -14.25 -0.56 -41.53
C THR A 623 -15.24 -1.13 -42.55
N ARG A 624 -15.64 -2.38 -42.37
CA ARG A 624 -16.71 -3.02 -43.12
C ARG A 624 -17.82 -3.43 -42.16
N LEU A 625 -18.95 -2.74 -42.26
CA LEU A 625 -20.13 -3.02 -41.46
C LEU A 625 -20.88 -4.25 -42.01
N ASN A 626 -21.17 -5.21 -41.14
CA ASN A 626 -22.18 -6.23 -41.34
C ASN A 626 -23.44 -5.87 -40.54
N ALA A 627 -24.35 -5.15 -41.19
CA ALA A 627 -25.57 -4.65 -40.55
C ALA A 627 -26.51 -5.78 -40.07
N PHE A 628 -26.48 -6.96 -40.71
CA PHE A 628 -27.33 -8.09 -40.32
C PHE A 628 -26.87 -8.72 -39.00
N GLU A 629 -25.56 -8.79 -38.77
CA GLU A 629 -24.98 -9.36 -37.55
C GLU A 629 -24.73 -8.30 -36.47
N GLY A 630 -24.86 -7.02 -36.80
CA GLY A 630 -24.49 -5.92 -35.90
C GLY A 630 -22.99 -5.89 -35.60
N THR A 631 -22.16 -6.36 -36.54
CA THR A 631 -20.71 -6.45 -36.38
C THR A 631 -19.97 -5.58 -37.38
N SER A 632 -18.77 -5.12 -37.02
CA SER A 632 -17.85 -4.44 -37.91
C SER A 632 -16.56 -5.23 -38.02
N GLU A 633 -16.17 -5.57 -39.25
CA GLU A 633 -14.83 -6.05 -39.56
C GLU A 633 -13.92 -4.83 -39.75
N VAL A 634 -12.91 -4.72 -38.91
CA VAL A 634 -12.01 -3.56 -38.85
C VAL A 634 -10.60 -4.00 -39.19
N LYS A 635 -9.92 -3.25 -40.07
CA LYS A 635 -8.48 -3.35 -40.29
C LYS A 635 -7.79 -2.14 -39.70
N PHE A 636 -6.78 -2.38 -38.87
CA PHE A 636 -6.14 -1.34 -38.09
C PHE A 636 -4.66 -1.64 -37.82
N ARG A 637 -3.92 -0.60 -37.48
CA ARG A 637 -2.53 -0.67 -37.04
C ARG A 637 -2.42 -0.28 -35.57
N GLN A 638 -1.67 -1.05 -34.79
CA GLN A 638 -1.31 -0.69 -33.42
C GLN A 638 -0.07 0.23 -33.46
N MET A 639 -0.29 1.53 -33.30
CA MET A 639 0.73 2.58 -33.38
C MET A 639 1.49 2.71 -32.05
N MET A 640 2.19 1.65 -31.68
CA MET A 640 3.04 1.58 -30.48
C MET A 640 4.51 1.51 -30.87
N GLY A 641 5.37 2.09 -30.05
CA GLY A 641 6.82 2.12 -30.26
C GLY A 641 7.33 3.16 -31.25
N ASP A 642 8.65 3.21 -31.44
CA ASP A 642 9.36 4.32 -32.10
C ASP A 642 9.28 4.33 -33.64
N HIS A 643 8.49 3.44 -34.27
CA HIS A 643 8.32 3.37 -35.71
C HIS A 643 6.84 3.33 -36.12
N SER A 644 6.51 3.97 -37.25
CA SER A 644 5.15 4.00 -37.80
C SER A 644 4.83 2.87 -38.79
N ILE A 645 5.83 2.08 -39.18
CA ILE A 645 5.66 0.92 -40.08
C ILE A 645 5.41 -0.32 -39.23
N VAL A 646 4.15 -0.57 -38.92
CA VAL A 646 3.70 -1.70 -38.09
C VAL A 646 2.76 -2.62 -38.89
N PRO A 647 2.62 -3.91 -38.51
CA PRO A 647 1.70 -4.83 -39.17
C PRO A 647 0.24 -4.34 -39.19
N LEU A 648 -0.49 -4.71 -40.24
CA LEU A 648 -1.94 -4.51 -40.32
C LEU A 648 -2.64 -5.70 -39.68
N GLU A 649 -3.50 -5.43 -38.71
CA GLU A 649 -4.30 -6.43 -38.01
C GLU A 649 -5.76 -6.38 -38.46
N SER A 650 -6.54 -7.40 -38.11
CA SER A 650 -7.97 -7.47 -38.42
C SER A 650 -8.73 -8.04 -37.23
N GLN A 651 -9.86 -7.41 -36.91
CA GLN A 651 -10.72 -7.82 -35.80
C GLN A 651 -12.19 -7.61 -36.16
N VAL A 652 -13.05 -8.51 -35.67
CA VAL A 652 -14.50 -8.36 -35.75
C VAL A 652 -15.00 -7.82 -34.40
N LEU A 653 -15.64 -6.66 -34.42
CA LEU A 653 -16.19 -5.99 -33.24
C LEU A 653 -17.72 -6.04 -33.27
N ARG A 654 -18.36 -6.23 -32.12
CA ARG A 654 -19.83 -6.17 -31.99
C ARG A 654 -20.33 -4.74 -31.79
N ARG A 655 -19.98 -3.85 -32.71
CA ARG A 655 -20.39 -2.43 -32.75
C ARG A 655 -20.31 -1.91 -34.17
N ASN A 656 -21.02 -0.83 -34.49
CA ASN A 656 -21.20 -0.29 -35.84
C ASN A 656 -20.76 1.17 -36.02
N ASP A 657 -20.08 1.73 -35.03
CA ASP A 657 -19.69 3.13 -34.88
C ASP A 657 -18.17 3.34 -35.02
N ILE A 658 -17.44 2.36 -35.59
CA ILE A 658 -16.00 2.47 -35.84
C ILE A 658 -15.73 3.23 -37.14
N GLU A 659 -15.14 4.41 -37.02
CA GLU A 659 -14.81 5.31 -38.12
C GLU A 659 -13.51 4.90 -38.81
N ALA A 660 -13.57 4.62 -40.12
CA ALA A 660 -12.37 4.43 -40.93
C ALA A 660 -11.59 5.75 -41.07
N GLY A 661 -10.26 5.68 -41.01
CA GLY A 661 -9.38 6.85 -41.06
C GLY A 661 -9.21 7.60 -39.74
N SER A 662 -9.86 7.15 -38.66
CA SER A 662 -9.78 7.77 -37.33
C SER A 662 -8.78 7.07 -36.42
N LEU A 663 -8.34 7.78 -35.38
CA LEU A 663 -7.53 7.23 -34.29
C LEU A 663 -8.42 6.83 -33.11
N TYR A 664 -8.06 5.70 -32.49
CA TYR A 664 -8.69 5.19 -31.27
C TYR A 664 -7.63 4.92 -30.20
N ILE A 665 -7.99 5.07 -28.93
CA ILE A 665 -7.28 4.39 -27.84
C ILE A 665 -8.04 3.09 -27.55
N SER A 666 -7.33 1.97 -27.49
CA SER A 666 -7.85 0.76 -26.86
C SER A 666 -7.36 0.71 -25.42
N ASP A 667 -8.29 0.56 -24.49
CA ASP A 667 -7.99 0.40 -23.07
C ASP A 667 -7.59 -1.06 -22.72
N SER A 668 -7.30 -1.33 -21.44
CA SER A 668 -6.89 -2.66 -20.96
C SER A 668 -8.04 -3.68 -21.00
N SER A 669 -9.29 -3.21 -20.90
CA SER A 669 -10.50 -4.02 -21.02
C SER A 669 -10.87 -4.36 -22.48
N GLY A 670 -10.19 -3.76 -23.46
CA GLY A 670 -10.47 -3.90 -24.88
C GLY A 670 -11.55 -2.95 -25.40
N GLY A 671 -11.96 -1.95 -24.60
CA GLY A 671 -12.79 -0.82 -25.00
C GLY A 671 -12.05 0.08 -26.00
N TRP A 672 -12.75 0.56 -27.03
CA TRP A 672 -12.18 1.43 -28.08
C TRP A 672 -12.81 2.82 -27.99
N HIS A 673 -11.95 3.82 -27.76
CA HIS A 673 -12.30 5.22 -27.49
C HIS A 673 -11.85 6.10 -28.65
N LEU A 674 -12.79 6.76 -29.32
CA LEU A 674 -12.47 7.63 -30.46
C LEU A 674 -11.72 8.88 -29.98
N ILE A 675 -10.52 9.13 -30.52
CA ILE A 675 -9.71 10.28 -30.09
C ILE A 675 -10.10 11.57 -30.84
N ARG A 676 -10.74 11.46 -32.00
CA ARG A 676 -11.22 12.62 -32.75
C ARG A 676 -12.25 13.40 -31.91
N PRO A 677 -12.21 14.75 -31.88
CA PRO A 677 -11.41 15.65 -32.74
C PRO A 677 -10.10 16.15 -32.12
N PHE A 678 -9.61 15.50 -31.08
CA PHE A 678 -8.43 15.94 -30.31
C PHE A 678 -7.11 15.53 -30.98
N LEU A 679 -7.05 14.34 -31.57
CA LEU A 679 -5.87 13.80 -32.26
C LEU A 679 -6.24 13.13 -33.59
N TYR A 680 -5.36 13.28 -34.58
CA TYR A 680 -5.52 12.77 -35.95
C TYR A 680 -4.29 11.96 -36.36
N GLY A 681 -4.46 10.97 -37.24
CA GLY A 681 -3.36 10.19 -37.80
C GLY A 681 -3.36 10.32 -39.32
N GLY A 682 -2.19 10.49 -39.92
CA GLY A 682 -2.11 10.61 -41.38
C GLY A 682 -0.69 10.76 -41.91
N VAL A 683 -0.55 10.75 -43.23
CA VAL A 683 0.73 10.98 -43.90
C VAL A 683 1.05 12.48 -43.89
N CYS A 684 2.19 12.84 -43.32
CA CYS A 684 2.65 14.21 -43.28
C CYS A 684 2.92 14.74 -44.70
N PRO A 685 2.40 15.92 -45.08
CA PRO A 685 2.63 16.48 -46.41
C PRO A 685 4.08 16.96 -46.62
N GLU A 686 4.81 17.24 -45.53
CA GLU A 686 6.18 17.76 -45.59
C GLU A 686 7.23 16.63 -45.70
N CYS A 687 7.14 15.60 -44.84
CA CYS A 687 8.13 14.51 -44.81
C CYS A 687 7.63 13.17 -45.38
N HIS A 688 6.35 13.06 -45.75
CA HIS A 688 5.72 11.84 -46.24
C HIS A 688 5.77 10.64 -45.30
N THR A 689 6.14 10.85 -44.04
CA THR A 689 6.04 9.86 -42.96
C THR A 689 4.66 9.95 -42.33
N TRP A 690 4.10 8.80 -41.90
CA TRP A 690 2.90 8.81 -41.07
C TRP A 690 3.18 9.47 -39.71
N SER A 691 2.26 10.30 -39.24
CA SER A 691 2.41 11.09 -38.02
C SER A 691 1.06 11.30 -37.33
N THR A 692 1.12 11.60 -36.04
CA THR A 692 -0.03 12.04 -35.25
C THR A 692 -0.07 13.56 -35.18
N PHE A 693 -1.25 14.14 -35.33
CA PHE A 693 -1.47 15.58 -35.40
C PHE A 693 -2.49 16.03 -34.36
N HIS A 694 -2.23 17.16 -33.71
CA HIS A 694 -3.20 17.85 -32.85
C HIS A 694 -3.54 19.21 -33.44
N LEU A 695 -4.65 19.81 -33.00
CA LEU A 695 -5.01 21.16 -33.39
C LEU A 695 -4.06 22.19 -32.76
N ASP A 696 -3.28 22.88 -33.60
CA ASP A 696 -2.35 23.91 -33.14
C ASP A 696 -2.98 25.31 -33.19
N ARG A 697 -3.39 25.75 -34.39
CA ARG A 697 -3.89 27.11 -34.59
C ARG A 697 -4.89 27.22 -35.71
N ARG A 698 -5.48 28.40 -35.83
CA ARG A 698 -6.28 28.80 -36.99
C ARG A 698 -5.56 29.92 -37.73
N ASP A 699 -5.21 29.69 -39.00
CA ASP A 699 -4.54 30.67 -39.87
C ASP A 699 -5.48 31.06 -41.02
N LYS A 700 -5.82 32.34 -41.14
CA LYS A 700 -6.71 32.89 -42.20
C LYS A 700 -8.03 32.12 -42.38
N GLY A 701 -8.57 31.59 -41.29
CA GLY A 701 -9.84 30.85 -41.30
C GLY A 701 -9.69 29.33 -41.47
N GLU A 702 -8.51 28.84 -41.86
CA GLU A 702 -8.17 27.42 -42.00
C GLU A 702 -7.57 26.86 -40.71
N LEU A 703 -7.87 25.59 -40.43
CA LEU A 703 -7.30 24.88 -39.29
C LEU A 703 -5.91 24.36 -39.66
N VAL A 704 -4.95 24.61 -38.77
CA VAL A 704 -3.59 24.11 -38.88
C VAL A 704 -3.38 23.09 -37.77
N LEU A 705 -3.09 21.86 -38.19
CA LEU A 705 -2.73 20.77 -37.30
C LEU A 705 -1.20 20.64 -37.25
N LYS A 706 -0.64 20.27 -36.11
CA LYS A 706 0.80 20.12 -35.89
C LYS A 706 1.15 18.69 -35.48
N SER A 707 2.16 18.12 -36.14
CA SER A 707 2.67 16.79 -35.84
C SER A 707 3.33 16.75 -34.46
N LEU A 708 3.05 15.71 -33.69
CA LEU A 708 3.70 15.46 -32.40
C LEU A 708 5.13 14.93 -32.58
N GLU A 709 5.40 14.16 -33.63
CA GLU A 709 6.70 13.56 -33.89
C GLU A 709 7.68 14.61 -34.45
N HIS A 710 7.28 15.27 -35.54
CA HIS A 710 8.18 16.08 -36.37
C HIS A 710 7.97 17.59 -36.22
N GLY A 711 6.87 18.03 -35.61
CA GLY A 711 6.52 19.45 -35.53
C GLY A 711 6.06 20.08 -36.85
N HIS A 712 6.03 19.33 -37.96
CA HIS A 712 5.47 19.74 -39.24
C HIS A 712 3.98 20.07 -39.14
N THR A 713 3.47 20.85 -40.09
CA THR A 713 2.08 21.31 -40.08
C THR A 713 1.30 20.82 -41.28
N MET A 714 0.00 20.60 -41.10
CA MET A 714 -0.93 20.35 -42.19
C MET A 714 -2.17 21.21 -42.05
N ARG A 715 -2.81 21.52 -43.17
CA ARG A 715 -4.09 22.25 -43.19
C ARG A 715 -5.21 21.26 -43.45
N ASP A 716 -6.24 21.27 -42.62
CA ASP A 716 -7.41 20.39 -42.79
C ASP A 716 -8.70 21.10 -42.38
N ALA A 717 -9.45 21.60 -43.38
CA ALA A 717 -10.73 22.25 -43.15
C ALA A 717 -11.86 21.26 -42.80
N SER A 718 -11.69 19.96 -43.09
CA SER A 718 -12.76 18.96 -42.92
C SER A 718 -13.10 18.68 -41.45
N GLN A 719 -12.17 18.97 -40.53
CA GLN A 719 -12.35 18.71 -39.09
C GLN A 719 -13.16 19.78 -38.35
N ARG A 720 -13.47 20.89 -39.02
CA ARG A 720 -14.13 22.04 -38.39
C ARG A 720 -15.43 21.67 -37.68
N SER A 721 -16.29 20.89 -38.33
CA SER A 721 -17.60 20.54 -37.76
C SER A 721 -17.48 19.72 -36.47
N ALA A 722 -16.51 18.80 -36.39
CA ALA A 722 -16.32 18.00 -35.17
C ALA A 722 -15.72 18.83 -34.03
N LEU A 723 -14.81 19.76 -34.34
CA LEU A 723 -14.27 20.69 -33.36
C LEU A 723 -15.34 21.65 -32.80
N GLU A 724 -16.27 22.12 -33.63
CA GLU A 724 -17.42 22.91 -33.18
C GLU A 724 -18.34 22.08 -32.25
N GLN A 725 -18.55 20.79 -32.55
CA GLN A 725 -19.39 19.90 -31.72
C GLN A 725 -18.84 19.69 -30.30
N VAL A 726 -17.52 19.56 -30.14
CA VAL A 726 -16.89 19.42 -28.81
C VAL A 726 -16.57 20.77 -28.15
N GLY A 727 -16.99 21.89 -28.75
CA GLY A 727 -16.81 23.23 -28.21
C GLY A 727 -15.37 23.77 -28.28
N LEU A 728 -14.54 23.26 -29.19
CA LEU A 728 -13.18 23.76 -29.47
C LEU A 728 -13.14 24.94 -30.45
N LEU A 729 -14.23 25.22 -31.17
CA LEU A 729 -14.36 26.34 -32.12
C LEU A 729 -15.59 27.21 -31.87
#